data_AF-A0A0M0HUX3-F1
#
_entry.id   AF-A0A0M0HUX3-F1
#
_cell.length_a   1.000
_cell.length_b   1.000
_cell.length_c   1.000
_cell.angle_alpha   90.00
_cell.angle_beta   90.00
_cell.angle_gamma   90.00
#
_symmetry.space_group_name_H-M   'P 1'
#
loop_
_entity.id
_entity.type
_entity.pdbx_description
1 polymer ?
#
loop_
_entity_poly.entity_id
_entity_poly.type
_entity_poly.pdbx_seq_one_letter_code
_entity_poly.pdbx_strand_id
1 'polypeptide(L)'
;MLFRQLVLSAAIVLVISGCSDRPSGSAPTTPDVDNDSGSSTTSDSGTSTGTPVPPSTQPGSGGNITPPILPTNRSTLTISGPVAGSQETDTYAFKVCSGQVCEQWQSTVAEGRFEYTFQLSQWPLDQIVTVEGSKLVSASANSARAFSNASVDAQSASYFHTELDTLTNILKMDSNDDGYIDQAELPTISLDPVTIAFNTVAKHLLKSELSHYGNLPYAEKSEAVRRYLSDNSKSTLVELSDSQKQDIRNHVSSQSGRFYGTYALELTAEQWAAINGPLSTPQEQRVIELNTAQLRTLFIRDSNRPTTNNQFNLSVAQTYAVHGKLIYNQRLVIELAVLYQMLSKQSDIKLTIGGEQKTALNEQIALLNPDQQQATQFAGSYSIEIESDTLDMLGVFDRTNGEKARLSFSAEQMRNAYQAYQQGVEDNGYADYVFTIKPMQWSRAGLSLEQIGTKILAKAKTTPSYTLWQHYEKEILPTNEKPIIYNELENSISAQLQKSYRYQWRVNELVMANYNHPLKSSILAIAPERQLKISGRFPKELEQVSLSIILGSRRISDYDSSRYPRRHQPVNLITNNGQRQHRLDLSGESSFITTIALRDIDNFYSRCAPGTLDKNAYEYTEYTADEMQDTLTIHLRDEKTGVELRSVLGSFCEIAKLDTLQGNSNNILEYDEFERLNVGYVSTARAAMLLKSIVSRTGSLAYALPQTNEQIIEKYSQMPRKQVELLAAFLALQAKGKLFSSLVDLSERADLYDDLLALLNIDLSKYRVSDNNAYPSAETLLNRIASTSAIGQVLIENIDVNISHITQAMTALLAESEADQYYFPSGVRPGGWVTVYPVNGLDASCQSLVDENQLLGLRIEGRGEDSLGHWVTIGWDSQPGASSYTLAWGEESFSQVAYAPNVLPTEKQRATITGLDLDKQYYLRVQSNVGSASAQMTYSPRRIHIADSRITKGLAGDDSTRGRDNSFACDPLTGKAENNSEDGLLGARYVKLDQQGKPLARQDLSYNTQPFACVLNAHSGLVWEIKYRRKEDDPYSVYDSDNQFLIKPVEDATIFSGTCTEHGTDKVSTDPNQCTVSNQIDWYNQEKRCGLSNWRLPTLQESVSILNFGNLRTFGRNLPANVDSQYFPHLQTMWLAEKSLDSTHNLVLNAVNFGTYYKSAGLSNSLVLVSDGFYIKQ
;
A
#
# COMPACT_ATOMS: atom_id res chain seq x y z
N MET A 1 19.92 -62.20 4.42
CA MET A 1 19.75 -62.22 2.94
C MET A 1 19.88 -60.76 2.47
N LEU A 2 20.76 -60.37 1.53
CA LEU A 2 20.94 -60.80 0.11
C LEU A 2 19.73 -60.38 -0.74
N PHE A 3 19.80 -59.48 -1.74
CA PHE A 3 20.86 -58.60 -2.28
C PHE A 3 20.37 -57.12 -2.23
N ARG A 4 21.14 -56.01 -2.24
CA ARG A 4 22.48 -55.57 -2.74
C ARG A 4 22.60 -55.06 -4.20
N GLN A 5 22.75 -53.73 -4.30
CA GLN A 5 23.57 -52.93 -5.24
C GLN A 5 23.26 -52.87 -6.76
N LEU A 6 23.20 -51.64 -7.26
CA LEU A 6 24.24 -51.12 -8.16
C LEU A 6 24.38 -49.59 -8.03
N VAL A 7 25.60 -49.07 -8.27
CA VAL A 7 25.97 -47.64 -8.26
C VAL A 7 27.12 -47.45 -9.27
N LEU A 8 26.99 -46.47 -10.16
CA LEU A 8 28.02 -45.75 -10.95
C LEU A 8 27.27 -44.60 -11.67
N SER A 9 27.64 -43.32 -11.69
CA SER A 9 28.95 -42.62 -11.65
C SER A 9 29.70 -42.62 -12.98
N ALA A 10 29.43 -41.60 -13.80
CA ALA A 10 30.27 -41.10 -14.89
C ALA A 10 29.99 -39.60 -15.10
N ALA A 11 30.93 -38.83 -15.64
CA ALA A 11 30.83 -37.37 -15.76
C ALA A 11 31.51 -36.84 -17.04
N ILE A 12 31.08 -35.65 -17.47
CA ILE A 12 31.74 -34.72 -18.41
C ILE A 12 32.15 -35.29 -19.79
N VAL A 13 31.50 -34.81 -20.85
CA VAL A 13 32.18 -34.48 -22.11
C VAL A 13 31.68 -33.10 -22.58
N LEU A 14 32.61 -32.16 -22.73
CA LEU A 14 32.41 -30.92 -23.49
C LEU A 14 32.65 -31.20 -24.98
N VAL A 15 31.83 -30.60 -25.85
CA VAL A 15 32.15 -30.47 -27.29
C VAL A 15 31.95 -29.01 -27.69
N ILE A 16 33.00 -28.39 -28.22
CA ILE A 16 32.97 -27.03 -28.77
C ILE A 16 33.43 -27.11 -30.23
N SER A 17 32.51 -26.78 -31.15
CA SER A 17 32.78 -26.54 -32.57
C SER A 17 31.53 -25.90 -33.19
N GLY A 18 31.57 -24.78 -33.93
CA GLY A 18 32.71 -24.00 -34.41
C GLY A 18 32.79 -24.03 -35.94
N CYS A 19 32.85 -22.84 -36.55
CA CYS A 19 32.75 -22.56 -38.01
C CYS A 19 31.35 -22.87 -38.60
N SER A 20 30.53 -21.93 -39.11
CA SER A 20 30.69 -20.75 -39.99
C SER A 20 30.49 -21.06 -41.48
N ASP A 21 29.54 -20.37 -42.13
CA ASP A 21 29.79 -19.72 -43.42
C ASP A 21 28.72 -18.67 -43.80
N ARG A 22 29.12 -17.71 -44.66
CA ARG A 22 28.26 -16.74 -45.36
C ARG A 22 28.35 -17.00 -46.87
N PRO A 23 27.29 -16.73 -47.63
CA PRO A 23 27.29 -15.59 -48.58
C PRO A 23 26.07 -14.67 -48.34
N SER A 24 26.13 -13.34 -48.39
CA SER A 24 26.13 -12.45 -49.58
C SER A 24 25.12 -12.85 -50.70
N GLY A 25 24.23 -11.98 -51.18
CA GLY A 25 23.99 -10.55 -50.90
C GLY A 25 23.02 -9.94 -51.92
N SER A 26 23.18 -8.64 -52.22
CA SER A 26 22.54 -7.88 -53.32
C SER A 26 20.99 -7.79 -53.40
N ALA A 27 20.47 -6.60 -53.11
CA ALA A 27 19.38 -5.97 -53.86
C ALA A 27 19.92 -5.51 -55.27
N PRO A 28 19.13 -5.04 -56.27
CA PRO A 28 17.99 -4.11 -56.13
C PRO A 28 16.86 -4.29 -57.18
N THR A 29 16.26 -3.17 -57.62
CA THR A 29 15.28 -2.92 -58.72
C THR A 29 13.78 -3.07 -58.42
N THR A 30 13.10 -1.93 -58.37
CA THR A 30 11.73 -1.72 -58.88
C THR A 30 11.74 -1.67 -60.42
N PRO A 31 10.59 -1.79 -61.10
CA PRO A 31 9.85 -0.57 -61.48
C PRO A 31 8.32 -0.68 -61.38
N ASP A 32 7.62 0.40 -61.77
CA ASP A 32 6.17 0.66 -61.67
C ASP A 32 5.29 -0.14 -62.66
N VAL A 33 3.95 -0.07 -62.49
CA VAL A 33 2.96 0.50 -63.47
C VAL A 33 1.48 0.08 -63.16
N ASP A 34 0.62 1.09 -63.01
CA ASP A 34 -0.84 1.25 -63.30
C ASP A 34 -2.00 0.33 -62.80
N ASN A 35 -3.01 1.01 -62.21
CA ASN A 35 -4.49 0.98 -62.44
C ASN A 35 -5.29 -0.36 -62.27
N ASP A 36 -6.64 -0.45 -62.17
CA ASP A 36 -7.80 0.45 -62.36
C ASP A 36 -9.05 -0.15 -61.62
N SER A 37 -10.15 0.50 -61.21
CA SER A 37 -10.47 1.82 -60.61
C SER A 37 -11.88 1.77 -59.95
N GLY A 38 -12.36 2.85 -59.28
CA GLY A 38 -13.74 2.98 -58.76
C GLY A 38 -13.83 3.81 -57.46
N SER A 39 -14.15 5.12 -57.49
CA SER A 39 -15.50 5.75 -57.62
C SER A 39 -16.33 5.62 -56.33
N SER A 40 -16.94 6.69 -55.76
CA SER A 40 -17.52 7.87 -56.41
C SER A 40 -17.61 9.13 -55.51
N THR A 41 -17.46 10.34 -56.10
CA THR A 41 -18.24 11.62 -55.88
C THR A 41 -18.50 12.15 -54.44
N THR A 42 -18.49 13.45 -54.09
CA THR A 42 -18.40 14.79 -54.72
C THR A 42 -18.31 15.84 -53.56
N SER A 43 -17.98 17.13 -53.68
CA SER A 43 -17.61 18.04 -54.79
C SER A 43 -17.07 19.37 -54.21
N ASP A 44 -16.10 20.00 -54.90
CA ASP A 44 -15.88 21.46 -55.12
C ASP A 44 -15.87 22.47 -53.95
N SER A 45 -15.09 23.56 -53.95
CA SER A 45 -14.17 24.20 -54.93
C SER A 45 -12.97 24.80 -54.17
N GLY A 46 -11.80 25.19 -54.73
CA GLY A 46 -11.40 25.61 -56.09
C GLY A 46 -11.02 27.11 -56.07
N THR A 47 -9.91 27.62 -56.63
CA THR A 47 -8.85 27.03 -57.49
C THR A 47 -7.61 27.96 -57.53
N SER A 48 -6.39 27.39 -57.59
CA SER A 48 -5.20 27.68 -58.46
C SER A 48 -4.87 29.13 -58.95
N THR A 49 -3.64 29.59 -59.27
CA THR A 49 -2.30 29.02 -59.66
C THR A 49 -1.22 30.13 -59.54
N GLY A 50 0.09 29.80 -59.48
CA GLY A 50 1.14 30.68 -60.08
C GLY A 50 2.56 30.66 -59.46
N THR A 51 3.60 30.63 -60.30
CA THR A 51 5.06 30.72 -60.01
C THR A 51 5.84 31.16 -61.28
N PRO A 52 7.13 31.60 -61.26
CA PRO A 52 7.88 32.36 -60.22
C PRO A 52 8.89 33.45 -60.76
N VAL A 53 9.66 34.09 -59.84
CA VAL A 53 10.93 34.87 -60.00
C VAL A 53 10.91 36.33 -60.61
N PRO A 54 11.99 37.18 -60.62
CA PRO A 54 12.04 38.47 -59.86
C PRO A 54 12.49 39.70 -60.73
N PRO A 55 13.15 40.81 -60.26
CA PRO A 55 13.39 41.39 -58.91
C PRO A 55 13.14 42.93 -58.77
N SER A 56 13.09 43.48 -57.53
CA SER A 56 13.88 44.67 -57.08
C SER A 56 13.52 45.24 -55.67
N THR A 57 14.54 45.73 -54.97
CA THR A 57 14.58 46.74 -53.87
C THR A 57 13.82 46.59 -52.53
N GLN A 58 14.57 46.84 -51.45
CA GLN A 58 14.23 46.93 -50.01
C GLN A 58 13.50 48.24 -49.59
N PRO A 59 13.11 48.46 -48.30
CA PRO A 59 13.24 47.61 -47.10
C PRO A 59 11.95 47.39 -46.27
N GLY A 60 11.89 46.31 -45.46
CA GLY A 60 10.93 46.24 -44.35
C GLY A 60 10.71 44.88 -43.68
N SER A 61 10.36 44.92 -42.39
CA SER A 61 9.87 43.84 -41.51
C SER A 61 10.78 42.64 -41.22
N GLY A 62 10.48 41.96 -40.11
CA GLY A 62 11.23 40.81 -39.58
C GLY A 62 11.07 39.54 -40.41
N GLY A 63 12.09 38.68 -40.37
CA GLY A 63 12.02 37.37 -41.00
C GLY A 63 11.10 36.42 -40.23
N ASN A 64 10.18 35.75 -40.94
CA ASN A 64 9.40 34.66 -40.37
C ASN A 64 10.34 33.51 -39.98
N ILE A 65 10.54 33.32 -38.68
CA ILE A 65 11.09 32.08 -38.14
C ILE A 65 10.02 31.01 -38.31
N THR A 66 10.30 29.95 -39.06
CA THR A 66 9.42 28.77 -39.09
C THR A 66 9.42 28.15 -37.70
N PRO A 67 8.27 28.00 -37.02
CA PRO A 67 8.25 27.45 -35.67
C PRO A 67 8.87 26.04 -35.64
N PRO A 68 9.69 25.71 -34.63
CA PRO A 68 10.03 24.32 -34.34
C PRO A 68 8.74 23.51 -34.14
N ILE A 69 8.74 22.25 -34.58
CA ILE A 69 7.65 21.33 -34.28
C ILE A 69 7.67 21.09 -32.76
N LEU A 70 6.65 21.60 -32.07
CA LEU A 70 6.48 21.41 -30.64
C LEU A 70 6.32 19.90 -30.32
N PRO A 71 6.90 19.40 -29.21
CA PRO A 71 6.78 17.99 -28.83
C PRO A 71 5.38 17.61 -28.30
N THR A 72 4.47 18.58 -28.21
CA THR A 72 3.07 18.47 -27.77
C THR A 72 2.23 19.51 -28.52
N ASN A 73 0.94 19.29 -28.76
CA ASN A 73 0.03 20.23 -29.46
C ASN A 73 -0.36 21.49 -28.64
N ARG A 74 0.39 21.84 -27.60
CA ARG A 74 0.07 22.91 -26.64
C ARG A 74 0.42 24.30 -27.20
N SER A 75 -0.45 25.28 -26.94
CA SER A 75 -0.20 26.70 -27.22
C SER A 75 0.49 27.43 -26.07
N THR A 76 0.36 26.92 -24.84
CA THR A 76 0.81 27.57 -23.60
C THR A 76 1.54 26.61 -22.67
N LEU A 77 2.33 27.18 -21.75
CA LEU A 77 2.96 26.48 -20.63
C LEU A 77 2.98 27.40 -19.41
N THR A 78 2.47 26.96 -18.27
CA THR A 78 2.62 27.67 -17.00
C THR A 78 3.80 27.12 -16.23
N ILE A 79 4.55 28.00 -15.56
CA ILE A 79 5.58 27.66 -14.58
C ILE A 79 5.20 28.21 -13.21
N SER A 80 5.50 27.46 -12.16
CA SER A 80 5.20 27.83 -10.78
C SER A 80 6.27 27.36 -9.81
N GLY A 81 6.67 28.22 -8.88
CA GLY A 81 7.69 27.88 -7.87
C GLY A 81 7.52 28.66 -6.57
N PRO A 82 7.95 28.10 -5.43
CA PRO A 82 7.95 28.84 -4.17
C PRO A 82 9.02 29.95 -4.16
N VAL A 83 8.77 30.99 -3.38
CA VAL A 83 9.66 32.12 -3.13
C VAL A 83 10.07 32.11 -1.65
N ALA A 84 11.35 31.93 -1.39
CA ALA A 84 11.79 31.64 -0.02
C ALA A 84 11.61 32.83 0.94
N GLY A 85 10.71 32.68 1.92
CA GLY A 85 10.51 33.61 3.03
C GLY A 85 9.50 34.73 2.78
N SER A 86 8.70 34.67 1.72
CA SER A 86 7.57 35.59 1.50
C SER A 86 6.43 35.36 2.49
N GLN A 87 5.58 36.38 2.66
CA GLN A 87 4.30 36.34 3.37
C GLN A 87 3.14 36.56 2.37
N GLU A 88 1.92 36.16 2.73
CA GLU A 88 0.72 36.30 1.86
C GLU A 88 0.46 37.74 1.37
N THR A 89 0.86 38.75 2.14
CA THR A 89 0.70 40.18 1.81
C THR A 89 1.87 40.75 1.01
N ASP A 90 2.83 39.93 0.58
CA ASP A 90 4.03 40.39 -0.11
C ASP A 90 3.83 40.49 -1.62
N THR A 91 3.98 41.70 -2.16
CA THR A 91 4.07 41.93 -3.60
C THR A 91 5.52 41.82 -4.07
N TYR A 92 5.74 41.04 -5.12
CA TYR A 92 7.02 40.90 -5.81
C TYR A 92 6.92 41.45 -7.23
N ALA A 93 8.00 42.04 -7.73
CA ALA A 93 8.27 42.13 -9.16
C ALA A 93 9.07 40.90 -9.59
N PHE A 94 8.73 40.35 -10.75
CA PHE A 94 9.39 39.22 -11.37
C PHE A 94 9.81 39.56 -12.80
N LYS A 95 10.82 38.85 -13.30
CA LYS A 95 11.26 38.90 -14.68
C LYS A 95 11.58 37.48 -15.14
N VAL A 96 11.13 37.15 -16.34
CA VAL A 96 11.41 35.90 -17.03
C VAL A 96 12.03 36.22 -18.38
N CYS A 97 13.04 35.45 -18.78
CA CYS A 97 13.68 35.59 -20.08
C CYS A 97 13.93 34.21 -20.73
N SER A 98 13.92 34.16 -22.05
CA SER A 98 14.49 33.08 -22.86
C SER A 98 15.29 33.70 -24.00
N GLY A 99 16.60 33.46 -24.02
CA GLY A 99 17.53 34.05 -24.99
C GLY A 99 17.60 35.58 -24.92
N GLN A 100 16.86 36.26 -25.81
CA GLN A 100 16.74 37.74 -25.85
C GLN A 100 15.30 38.24 -25.63
N VAL A 101 14.32 37.34 -25.53
CA VAL A 101 12.94 37.69 -25.16
C VAL A 101 12.87 37.73 -23.64
N CYS A 102 12.31 38.81 -23.10
CA CYS A 102 12.10 38.99 -21.66
C CYS A 102 10.76 39.68 -21.39
N GLU A 103 10.09 39.28 -20.32
CA GLU A 103 8.89 39.92 -19.80
C GLU A 103 9.06 40.19 -18.30
N GLN A 104 8.36 41.22 -17.80
CA GLN A 104 8.30 41.55 -16.36
C GLN A 104 6.85 41.63 -15.93
N TRP A 105 6.53 41.06 -14.77
CA TRP A 105 5.20 41.14 -14.17
C TRP A 105 5.33 41.37 -12.66
N GLN A 106 4.22 41.67 -12.02
CA GLN A 106 4.12 41.82 -10.57
C GLN A 106 3.00 40.92 -10.05
N SER A 107 3.22 40.29 -8.90
CA SER A 107 2.21 39.47 -8.25
C SER A 107 2.33 39.56 -6.73
N THR A 108 1.20 39.48 -6.04
CA THR A 108 1.13 39.13 -4.62
C THR A 108 1.28 37.62 -4.51
N VAL A 109 2.36 37.17 -3.86
CA VAL A 109 2.64 35.73 -3.72
C VAL A 109 1.80 35.11 -2.60
N ALA A 110 0.51 34.95 -2.87
CA ALA A 110 -0.37 34.12 -2.05
C ALA A 110 0.26 32.73 -1.87
N GLU A 111 0.22 32.20 -0.65
CA GLU A 111 0.90 30.95 -0.25
C GLU A 111 2.42 30.91 -0.51
N GLY A 112 3.03 32.05 -0.89
CA GLY A 112 4.45 32.17 -1.18
C GLY A 112 4.91 31.56 -2.52
N ARG A 113 4.03 31.43 -3.51
CA ARG A 113 4.37 30.95 -4.87
C ARG A 113 4.33 32.07 -5.90
N PHE A 114 5.22 32.01 -6.90
CA PHE A 114 5.11 32.77 -8.15
C PHE A 114 4.50 31.90 -9.24
N GLU A 115 3.81 32.51 -10.20
CA GLU A 115 3.29 31.86 -11.41
C GLU A 115 3.54 32.74 -12.64
N TYR A 116 3.77 32.11 -13.80
CA TYR A 116 3.87 32.77 -15.11
C TYR A 116 3.49 31.82 -16.25
N THR A 117 2.74 32.29 -17.24
CA THR A 117 2.30 31.48 -18.40
C THR A 117 2.93 31.97 -19.71
N PHE A 118 3.80 31.15 -20.29
CA PHE A 118 4.35 31.34 -21.64
C PHE A 118 3.28 31.12 -22.71
N GLN A 119 3.22 32.03 -23.69
CA GLN A 119 2.60 31.79 -24.99
C GLN A 119 3.65 31.19 -25.93
N LEU A 120 3.64 29.87 -26.15
CA LEU A 120 4.79 29.15 -26.75
C LEU A 120 5.16 29.62 -28.16
N SER A 121 4.22 30.21 -28.90
CA SER A 121 4.44 30.82 -30.22
C SER A 121 5.19 32.16 -30.20
N GLN A 122 5.41 32.75 -29.02
CA GLN A 122 6.03 34.07 -28.83
C GLN A 122 7.44 33.99 -28.21
N TRP A 123 7.88 32.81 -27.76
CA TRP A 123 9.11 32.62 -27.00
C TRP A 123 10.07 31.63 -27.71
N PRO A 124 11.40 31.87 -27.70
CA PRO A 124 12.35 30.94 -28.29
C PRO A 124 12.43 29.66 -27.46
N LEU A 125 12.19 28.52 -28.14
CA LEU A 125 12.00 27.21 -27.52
C LEU A 125 13.30 26.46 -27.22
N ASP A 126 14.39 26.86 -27.86
CA ASP A 126 15.74 26.29 -27.86
C ASP A 126 16.72 27.02 -26.92
N GLN A 127 16.30 28.15 -26.36
CA GLN A 127 17.11 28.99 -25.47
C GLN A 127 16.74 28.70 -24.01
N ILE A 128 17.71 28.81 -23.10
CA ILE A 128 17.49 28.56 -21.67
C ILE A 128 16.54 29.61 -21.07
N VAL A 129 15.65 29.16 -20.19
CA VAL A 129 14.77 30.05 -19.42
C VAL A 129 15.48 30.51 -18.15
N THR A 130 15.43 31.80 -17.85
CA THR A 130 15.85 32.35 -16.55
C THR A 130 14.68 33.03 -15.88
N VAL A 131 14.49 32.77 -14.58
CA VAL A 131 13.51 33.46 -13.74
C VAL A 131 14.26 34.22 -12.65
N GLU A 132 13.81 35.44 -12.35
CA GLU A 132 14.31 36.25 -11.24
C GLU A 132 13.17 37.07 -10.61
N GLY A 133 13.30 37.44 -9.34
CA GLY A 133 12.29 38.21 -8.64
C GLY A 133 12.78 38.88 -7.37
N SER A 134 12.11 39.97 -6.98
CA SER A 134 12.42 40.76 -5.78
C SER A 134 11.16 41.41 -5.21
N LYS A 135 11.04 41.43 -3.88
CA LYS A 135 9.93 42.05 -3.14
C LYS A 135 9.92 43.57 -3.33
N LEU A 136 8.74 44.12 -3.58
CA LEU A 136 8.53 45.57 -3.73
C LEU A 136 8.53 46.28 -2.37
N VAL A 137 9.04 47.51 -2.35
CA VAL A 137 9.06 48.37 -1.17
C VAL A 137 7.77 49.22 -1.15
N SER A 138 7.08 49.25 -0.01
CA SER A 138 5.70 49.75 0.15
C SER A 138 5.43 51.19 -0.32
N ALA A 139 6.47 52.02 -0.49
CA ALA A 139 6.35 53.34 -1.09
C ALA A 139 5.85 53.31 -2.56
N SER A 140 6.06 52.21 -3.27
CA SER A 140 5.59 52.01 -4.66
C SER A 140 4.18 51.41 -4.76
N ALA A 141 3.68 50.73 -3.72
CA ALA A 141 2.41 50.01 -3.75
C ALA A 141 1.16 50.92 -3.76
N ASN A 142 1.30 52.18 -3.33
CA ASN A 142 0.16 53.07 -3.06
C ASN A 142 -0.22 54.00 -4.23
N SER A 143 0.18 53.72 -5.47
CA SER A 143 -0.33 54.50 -6.62
C SER A 143 -0.42 53.71 -7.93
N ALA A 144 -1.55 53.83 -8.62
CA ALA A 144 -1.83 53.15 -9.90
C ALA A 144 -0.83 53.45 -11.05
N ARG A 145 0.01 54.48 -10.91
CA ARG A 145 1.07 54.84 -11.87
C ARG A 145 2.45 54.27 -11.52
N ALA A 146 2.64 53.69 -10.34
CA ALA A 146 3.87 53.00 -9.97
C ALA A 146 3.85 51.52 -10.38
N PHE A 147 2.68 50.87 -10.36
CA PHE A 147 2.49 49.48 -10.78
C PHE A 147 2.94 49.20 -12.22
N SER A 148 2.94 50.16 -13.15
CA SER A 148 3.42 49.93 -14.52
C SER A 148 4.95 49.93 -14.67
N ASN A 149 5.69 50.37 -13.64
CA ASN A 149 7.12 50.70 -13.76
C ASN A 149 8.03 49.98 -12.74
N ALA A 150 7.47 49.21 -11.79
CA ALA A 150 8.29 48.50 -10.81
C ALA A 150 8.95 47.27 -11.45
N SER A 151 10.29 47.21 -11.33
CA SER A 151 11.17 46.22 -11.95
C SER A 151 11.97 45.46 -10.89
N VAL A 152 12.60 44.35 -11.29
CA VAL A 152 13.40 43.51 -10.39
C VAL A 152 14.67 44.24 -9.94
N ASP A 153 14.83 44.40 -8.63
CA ASP A 153 16.04 44.96 -8.01
C ASP A 153 17.01 43.84 -7.62
N ALA A 154 18.05 43.66 -8.44
CA ALA A 154 19.11 42.66 -8.23
C ALA A 154 19.98 42.89 -6.97
N GLN A 155 19.87 44.04 -6.30
CA GLN A 155 20.55 44.33 -5.03
C GLN A 155 19.62 44.17 -3.81
N SER A 156 18.32 43.95 -4.02
CA SER A 156 17.34 43.78 -2.95
C SER A 156 17.71 42.61 -2.04
N ALA A 157 17.50 42.77 -0.72
CA ALA A 157 17.65 41.69 0.27
C ALA A 157 16.67 40.51 0.08
N SER A 158 15.76 40.63 -0.89
CA SER A 158 14.77 39.63 -1.32
C SER A 158 14.95 39.18 -2.78
N TYR A 159 16.04 39.59 -3.45
CA TYR A 159 16.35 39.13 -4.80
C TYR A 159 16.72 37.66 -4.83
N PHE A 160 16.03 36.91 -5.70
CA PHE A 160 16.33 35.52 -6.06
C PHE A 160 16.36 35.36 -7.59
N HIS A 161 17.14 34.38 -8.07
CA HIS A 161 17.29 34.06 -9.49
C HIS A 161 17.60 32.56 -9.68
N THR A 162 16.95 31.93 -10.66
CA THR A 162 17.26 30.57 -11.12
C THR A 162 17.46 30.50 -12.64
N GLU A 163 18.28 29.54 -13.06
CA GLU A 163 18.46 29.11 -14.45
C GLU A 163 17.73 27.77 -14.62
N LEU A 164 16.91 27.66 -15.67
CA LEU A 164 16.18 26.46 -16.05
C LEU A 164 16.69 25.97 -17.41
N ASP A 165 16.18 24.84 -17.89
CA ASP A 165 16.49 24.37 -19.24
C ASP A 165 15.74 25.21 -20.31
N THR A 166 15.84 24.77 -21.55
CA THR A 166 15.07 25.25 -22.69
C THR A 166 13.58 24.93 -22.54
N LEU A 167 12.68 25.76 -23.09
CA LEU A 167 11.24 25.47 -23.06
C LEU A 167 10.92 24.10 -23.71
N THR A 168 11.67 23.70 -24.74
CA THR A 168 11.55 22.36 -25.39
C THR A 168 11.80 21.20 -24.42
N ASN A 169 12.64 21.38 -23.40
CA ASN A 169 12.93 20.36 -22.39
C ASN A 169 12.11 20.54 -21.11
N ILE A 170 11.74 21.77 -20.75
CA ILE A 170 10.79 22.03 -19.65
C ILE A 170 9.41 21.43 -20.01
N LEU A 171 8.97 21.54 -21.27
CA LEU A 171 7.78 20.85 -21.79
C LEU A 171 7.82 19.32 -21.66
N LYS A 172 8.99 18.74 -21.40
CA LYS A 172 9.17 17.29 -21.16
C LYS A 172 9.24 16.91 -19.68
N MET A 173 9.11 17.88 -18.79
CA MET A 173 9.13 17.66 -17.34
C MET A 173 7.71 17.58 -16.76
N ASP A 174 6.72 18.11 -17.50
CA ASP A 174 5.29 17.95 -17.25
C ASP A 174 4.93 16.46 -17.28
N SER A 175 4.71 15.88 -16.10
CA SER A 175 4.60 14.44 -15.86
C SER A 175 3.16 13.95 -15.73
N ASN A 176 2.21 14.89 -15.72
CA ASN A 176 0.78 14.68 -15.54
C ASN A 176 -0.07 15.17 -16.75
N ASP A 177 0.54 15.87 -17.72
CA ASP A 177 -0.04 16.51 -18.92
C ASP A 177 -1.05 17.65 -18.64
N ASP A 178 -0.95 18.36 -17.50
CA ASP A 178 -1.89 19.43 -17.11
C ASP A 178 -1.55 20.85 -17.64
N GLY A 179 -0.28 21.11 -17.98
CA GLY A 179 0.18 22.41 -18.48
C GLY A 179 0.88 23.31 -17.46
N TYR A 180 1.14 22.84 -16.24
CA TYR A 180 1.61 23.62 -15.09
C TYR A 180 2.84 22.97 -14.44
N ILE A 181 4.03 23.45 -14.83
CA ILE A 181 5.30 22.95 -14.28
C ILE A 181 5.49 23.47 -12.85
N ASP A 182 5.61 22.53 -11.92
CA ASP A 182 5.67 22.74 -10.47
C ASP A 182 7.01 22.23 -9.87
N GLN A 183 7.30 22.57 -8.61
CA GLN A 183 8.51 22.14 -7.90
C GLN A 183 8.64 20.61 -7.65
N ALA A 184 7.59 19.82 -7.82
CA ALA A 184 7.64 18.35 -7.80
C ALA A 184 8.24 17.80 -9.10
N GLU A 185 7.95 18.45 -10.23
CA GLU A 185 8.39 18.07 -11.57
C GLU A 185 9.77 18.66 -11.90
N LEU A 186 9.92 19.96 -11.65
CA LEU A 186 11.16 20.71 -11.82
C LEU A 186 11.61 21.35 -10.49
N PRO A 187 12.21 20.57 -9.56
CA PRO A 187 12.69 21.07 -8.27
C PRO A 187 13.64 22.29 -8.30
N THR A 188 14.29 22.59 -9.43
CA THR A 188 15.16 23.77 -9.60
C THR A 188 14.41 25.06 -9.98
N ILE A 189 13.07 25.01 -10.07
CA ILE A 189 12.21 26.17 -10.36
C ILE A 189 12.03 27.11 -9.16
N SER A 190 12.42 26.64 -7.98
CA SER A 190 12.34 27.33 -6.70
C SER A 190 13.20 28.61 -6.67
N LEU A 191 12.62 29.73 -6.26
CA LEU A 191 13.35 30.99 -6.04
C LEU A 191 13.88 31.02 -4.61
N ASP A 192 14.95 30.26 -4.38
CA ASP A 192 15.45 29.96 -3.04
C ASP A 192 16.99 29.95 -2.87
N PRO A 193 17.48 30.02 -1.61
CA PRO A 193 18.92 30.05 -1.29
C PRO A 193 19.72 28.82 -1.74
N VAL A 194 19.12 27.61 -1.74
CA VAL A 194 19.77 26.36 -2.16
C VAL A 194 19.99 26.35 -3.67
N THR A 195 18.97 26.77 -4.44
CA THR A 195 19.08 26.89 -5.90
C THR A 195 20.15 27.92 -6.31
N ILE A 196 20.22 29.09 -5.65
CA ILE A 196 21.29 30.07 -5.92
C ILE A 196 22.67 29.54 -5.50
N ALA A 197 22.77 28.82 -4.38
CA ALA A 197 24.03 28.22 -3.93
C ALA A 197 24.51 27.13 -4.92
N PHE A 198 23.61 26.29 -5.42
CA PHE A 198 23.91 25.32 -6.46
C PHE A 198 24.41 26.01 -7.74
N ASN A 199 23.67 27.01 -8.24
CA ASN A 199 24.03 27.75 -9.45
C ASN A 199 25.40 28.46 -9.30
N THR A 200 25.70 29.01 -8.12
CA THR A 200 26.99 29.66 -7.83
C THR A 200 28.15 28.65 -7.79
N VAL A 201 27.95 27.47 -7.20
CA VAL A 201 28.94 26.38 -7.18
C VAL A 201 29.12 25.77 -8.58
N ALA A 202 28.05 25.56 -9.33
CA ALA A 202 28.05 25.07 -10.70
C ALA A 202 28.85 26.00 -11.63
N LYS A 203 28.56 27.31 -11.59
CA LYS A 203 29.28 28.36 -12.33
C LYS A 203 30.76 28.45 -11.98
N HIS A 204 31.17 28.01 -10.78
CA HIS A 204 32.58 27.91 -10.40
C HIS A 204 33.21 26.63 -10.98
N LEU A 205 32.61 25.47 -10.75
CA LEU A 205 33.11 24.18 -11.24
C LEU A 205 33.22 24.13 -12.76
N LEU A 206 32.22 24.63 -13.49
CA LEU A 206 32.21 24.71 -14.96
C LEU A 206 33.23 25.72 -15.52
N LYS A 207 33.93 26.50 -14.68
CA LYS A 207 35.06 27.35 -15.07
C LYS A 207 36.43 26.78 -14.68
N SER A 208 36.47 25.70 -13.89
CA SER A 208 37.70 25.00 -13.53
C SER A 208 37.59 23.48 -13.70
N GLU A 209 37.20 22.74 -12.66
CA GLU A 209 37.28 21.27 -12.59
C GLU A 209 36.40 20.56 -13.63
N LEU A 210 35.26 21.16 -14.01
CA LEU A 210 34.29 20.65 -14.98
C LEU A 210 34.23 21.48 -16.28
N SER A 211 35.29 22.24 -16.57
CA SER A 211 35.37 23.14 -17.75
C SER A 211 35.07 22.47 -19.09
N HIS A 212 35.33 21.16 -19.24
CA HIS A 212 35.01 20.38 -20.44
C HIS A 212 33.49 20.15 -20.64
N TYR A 213 32.68 20.22 -19.57
CA TYR A 213 31.21 20.19 -19.66
C TYR A 213 30.60 21.57 -19.95
N GLY A 214 31.38 22.66 -19.93
CA GLY A 214 30.88 24.04 -20.01
C GLY A 214 30.14 24.39 -21.30
N ASN A 215 30.37 23.64 -22.38
CA ASN A 215 29.75 23.85 -23.70
C ASN A 215 28.55 22.91 -23.98
N LEU A 216 28.17 22.03 -23.04
CA LEU A 216 27.04 21.11 -23.22
C LEU A 216 25.68 21.79 -22.93
N PRO A 217 24.56 21.18 -23.37
CA PRO A 217 23.20 21.56 -22.96
C PRO A 217 23.01 21.68 -21.44
N TYR A 218 22.00 22.45 -21.02
CA TYR A 218 21.83 22.82 -19.62
C TYR A 218 21.61 21.62 -18.69
N ALA A 219 20.74 20.68 -19.05
CA ALA A 219 20.57 19.42 -18.32
C ALA A 219 21.90 18.66 -18.16
N GLU A 220 22.67 18.47 -19.22
CA GLU A 220 23.91 17.67 -19.22
C GLU A 220 24.98 18.28 -18.31
N LYS A 221 25.25 19.58 -18.44
CA LYS A 221 26.28 20.25 -17.61
C LYS A 221 25.87 20.33 -16.13
N SER A 222 24.58 20.53 -15.85
CA SER A 222 24.05 20.58 -14.47
C SER A 222 24.05 19.21 -13.81
N GLU A 223 23.76 18.15 -14.57
CA GLU A 223 23.82 16.77 -14.09
C GLU A 223 25.27 16.29 -13.88
N ALA A 224 26.22 16.71 -14.73
CA ALA A 224 27.65 16.51 -14.50
C ALA A 224 28.12 17.18 -13.19
N VAL A 225 27.63 18.39 -12.89
CA VAL A 225 27.88 19.07 -11.60
C VAL A 225 27.31 18.26 -10.42
N ARG A 226 26.04 17.82 -10.47
CA ARG A 226 25.44 17.00 -9.40
C ARG A 226 26.22 15.72 -9.13
N ARG A 227 26.63 15.01 -10.19
CA ARG A 227 27.42 13.77 -10.11
C ARG A 227 28.76 14.04 -9.41
N TYR A 228 29.50 15.06 -9.86
CA TYR A 228 30.74 15.47 -9.22
C TYR A 228 30.56 15.83 -7.73
N LEU A 229 29.54 16.63 -7.39
CA LEU A 229 29.27 17.02 -6.01
C LEU A 229 28.91 15.82 -5.12
N SER A 230 28.14 14.86 -5.64
CA SER A 230 27.72 13.65 -4.93
C SER A 230 28.90 12.67 -4.75
N ASP A 231 29.69 12.42 -5.78
CA ASP A 231 30.88 11.56 -5.66
C ASP A 231 31.91 12.13 -4.67
N ASN A 232 32.05 13.45 -4.57
CA ASN A 232 32.87 14.10 -3.54
C ASN A 232 32.22 14.13 -2.14
N SER A 233 30.91 13.90 -2.00
CA SER A 233 30.27 13.68 -0.68
C SER A 233 30.61 12.31 -0.09
N LYS A 234 31.01 11.32 -0.90
CA LYS A 234 31.38 9.98 -0.41
C LYS A 234 32.51 10.04 0.61
N SER A 235 33.51 10.88 0.35
CA SER A 235 34.65 11.08 1.25
C SER A 235 34.41 12.11 2.35
N THR A 236 33.15 12.46 2.65
CA THR A 236 32.81 13.24 3.84
C THR A 236 31.96 12.51 4.86
N LEU A 237 31.48 11.29 4.59
CA LEU A 237 30.71 10.54 5.58
C LEU A 237 31.64 9.78 6.54
N VAL A 238 31.51 10.07 7.83
CA VAL A 238 32.12 9.29 8.92
C VAL A 238 31.04 8.44 9.58
N GLU A 239 31.31 7.15 9.75
CA GLU A 239 30.50 6.23 10.55
C GLU A 239 31.21 5.91 11.87
N LEU A 240 30.51 6.12 12.99
CA LEU A 240 31.07 5.98 14.33
C LEU A 240 31.12 4.53 14.79
N SER A 241 32.22 4.14 15.44
CA SER A 241 32.31 2.94 16.26
C SER A 241 31.49 3.08 17.56
N ASP A 242 31.14 1.96 18.19
CA ASP A 242 30.35 1.99 19.43
C ASP A 242 31.11 2.61 20.63
N SER A 243 32.45 2.60 20.62
CA SER A 243 33.26 3.39 21.57
C SER A 243 33.02 4.87 21.35
N GLN A 244 33.30 5.39 20.16
CA GLN A 244 33.15 6.83 19.85
C GLN A 244 31.74 7.35 20.16
N LYS A 245 30.68 6.54 19.92
CA LYS A 245 29.30 6.86 20.33
C LYS A 245 29.15 6.97 21.85
N GLN A 246 29.77 6.06 22.61
CA GLN A 246 29.74 6.10 24.06
C GLN A 246 30.60 7.24 24.61
N ASP A 247 31.73 7.56 23.99
CA ASP A 247 32.62 8.65 24.38
C ASP A 247 31.97 10.02 24.16
N ILE A 248 31.25 10.20 23.04
CA ILE A 248 30.37 11.37 22.80
C ILE A 248 29.24 11.45 23.83
N ARG A 249 28.59 10.32 24.17
CA ARG A 249 27.58 10.29 25.24
C ARG A 249 28.16 10.68 26.59
N ASN A 250 29.30 10.12 26.97
CA ASN A 250 30.01 10.43 28.21
C ASN A 250 30.37 11.92 28.29
N HIS A 251 30.85 12.51 27.17
CA HIS A 251 31.16 13.93 27.07
C HIS A 251 29.92 14.81 27.33
N VAL A 252 28.82 14.59 26.61
CA VAL A 252 27.58 15.36 26.80
C VAL A 252 26.95 15.13 28.19
N SER A 253 27.02 13.91 28.73
CA SER A 253 26.59 13.63 30.11
C SER A 253 27.45 14.36 31.15
N SER A 254 28.74 14.57 30.91
CA SER A 254 29.58 15.41 31.78
C SER A 254 29.22 16.91 31.72
N GLN A 255 28.60 17.35 30.63
CA GLN A 255 27.97 18.68 30.49
C GLN A 255 26.53 18.71 31.05
N SER A 256 26.11 17.73 31.86
CA SER A 256 24.74 17.58 32.39
C SER A 256 23.65 17.52 31.31
N GLY A 257 23.96 16.91 30.15
CA GLY A 257 23.03 16.76 29.03
C GLY A 257 22.88 18.01 28.15
N ARG A 258 23.72 19.03 28.37
CA ARG A 258 23.75 20.27 27.58
C ARG A 258 24.68 20.13 26.37
N PHE A 259 24.58 21.07 25.44
CA PHE A 259 25.42 21.14 24.25
C PHE A 259 26.14 22.49 24.19
N TYR A 260 27.46 22.48 24.32
CA TYR A 260 28.31 23.64 24.06
C TYR A 260 29.72 23.25 23.62
N GLY A 261 30.41 24.18 22.94
CA GLY A 261 31.81 24.00 22.52
C GLY A 261 31.99 22.98 21.39
N THR A 262 33.18 22.38 21.34
CA THR A 262 33.58 21.35 20.37
C THR A 262 34.11 20.10 21.08
N TYR A 263 34.10 18.97 20.36
CA TYR A 263 34.65 17.69 20.82
C TYR A 263 35.66 17.15 19.80
N ALA A 264 36.87 16.85 20.25
CA ALA A 264 37.90 16.22 19.44
C ALA A 264 37.60 14.72 19.24
N LEU A 265 37.09 14.36 18.07
CA LEU A 265 36.89 12.96 17.67
C LEU A 265 38.16 12.44 16.97
N GLU A 266 38.87 11.52 17.63
CA GLU A 266 39.90 10.71 16.98
C GLU A 266 39.27 9.71 16.01
N LEU A 267 39.80 9.63 14.79
CA LEU A 267 39.37 8.69 13.74
C LEU A 267 40.35 7.53 13.60
N THR A 268 39.83 6.32 13.37
CA THR A 268 40.66 5.15 13.07
C THR A 268 41.37 5.28 11.72
N ALA A 269 42.36 4.42 11.45
CA ALA A 269 43.06 4.39 10.17
C ALA A 269 42.09 4.13 8.99
N GLU A 270 41.09 3.29 9.21
CA GLU A 270 40.05 2.90 8.26
C GLU A 270 39.06 4.05 8.03
N GLN A 271 38.62 4.71 9.09
CA GLN A 271 37.76 5.91 9.00
C GLN A 271 38.48 7.04 8.25
N TRP A 272 39.75 7.30 8.56
CA TRP A 272 40.58 8.30 7.89
C TRP A 272 40.82 7.97 6.40
N ALA A 273 41.01 6.69 6.07
CA ALA A 273 41.12 6.24 4.68
C ALA A 273 39.80 6.36 3.92
N ALA A 274 38.66 6.03 4.53
CA ALA A 274 37.33 6.11 3.91
C ALA A 274 36.95 7.55 3.53
N ILE A 275 37.36 8.54 4.34
CA ILE A 275 37.23 9.97 4.00
C ILE A 275 38.37 10.49 3.11
N ASN A 276 39.12 9.62 2.39
CA ASN A 276 40.24 9.99 1.52
C ASN A 276 41.31 10.89 2.21
N GLY A 277 41.52 10.69 3.51
CA GLY A 277 42.57 11.37 4.27
C GLY A 277 43.97 10.83 3.94
N PRO A 278 45.04 11.66 3.99
CA PRO A 278 46.38 11.20 3.70
C PRO A 278 46.84 10.10 4.68
N LEU A 279 47.19 8.92 4.17
CA LEU A 279 47.63 7.78 4.99
C LEU A 279 48.93 8.07 5.76
N SER A 280 49.73 9.04 5.30
CA SER A 280 50.95 9.53 5.95
C SER A 280 50.69 10.39 7.18
N THR A 281 49.46 10.83 7.45
CA THR A 281 49.11 11.57 8.66
C THR A 281 49.27 10.67 9.90
N PRO A 282 50.05 11.07 10.93
CA PRO A 282 50.18 10.34 12.19
C PRO A 282 48.85 10.15 12.92
N GLN A 283 48.71 9.10 13.73
CA GLN A 283 47.44 8.76 14.36
C GLN A 283 46.95 9.87 15.31
N GLU A 284 47.85 10.56 16.01
CA GLU A 284 47.52 11.69 16.91
C GLU A 284 47.01 12.93 16.16
N GLN A 285 47.11 12.94 14.83
CA GLN A 285 46.69 14.05 13.96
C GLN A 285 45.41 13.72 13.16
N ARG A 286 44.85 12.51 13.29
CA ARG A 286 43.60 12.08 12.61
C ARG A 286 42.36 12.49 13.41
N VAL A 287 42.26 13.78 13.71
CA VAL A 287 41.27 14.34 14.65
C VAL A 287 40.32 15.29 13.94
N ILE A 288 39.02 15.15 14.22
CA ILE A 288 37.96 16.03 13.74
C ILE A 288 37.28 16.71 14.93
N GLU A 289 37.30 18.03 15.01
CA GLU A 289 36.50 18.77 16.00
C GLU A 289 35.02 18.79 15.60
N LEU A 290 34.19 17.97 16.25
CA LEU A 290 32.74 18.02 16.14
C LEU A 290 32.23 19.34 16.74
N ASN A 291 31.34 20.02 16.02
CA ASN A 291 30.71 21.24 16.52
C ASN A 291 29.45 20.95 17.35
N THR A 292 28.93 21.98 18.04
CA THR A 292 27.80 21.87 18.97
C THR A 292 26.54 21.28 18.33
N ALA A 293 26.25 21.63 17.07
CA ALA A 293 25.11 21.08 16.35
C ALA A 293 25.30 19.62 15.92
N GLN A 294 26.52 19.23 15.52
CA GLN A 294 26.86 17.81 15.26
C GLN A 294 26.76 16.99 16.56
N LEU A 295 27.24 17.50 17.69
CA LEU A 295 27.10 16.85 19.00
C LEU A 295 25.63 16.66 19.40
N ARG A 296 24.78 17.69 19.22
CA ARG A 296 23.34 17.60 19.47
C ARG A 296 22.68 16.51 18.62
N THR A 297 22.99 16.45 17.32
CA THR A 297 22.43 15.45 16.39
C THR A 297 22.96 14.03 16.60
N LEU A 298 24.21 13.85 17.05
CA LEU A 298 24.78 12.53 17.35
C LEU A 298 24.41 11.99 18.74
N PHE A 299 24.00 12.86 19.66
CA PHE A 299 23.53 12.48 20.99
C PHE A 299 22.02 12.22 21.04
N ILE A 300 21.22 13.13 20.48
CA ILE A 300 19.76 13.00 20.41
C ILE A 300 19.42 12.03 19.28
N ARG A 301 19.05 10.79 19.64
CA ARG A 301 18.56 9.80 18.67
C ARG A 301 17.37 10.36 17.90
N ASP A 302 17.47 10.45 16.58
CA ASP A 302 16.30 10.61 15.73
C ASP A 302 15.66 9.23 15.53
N SER A 303 14.50 9.01 16.14
CA SER A 303 13.72 7.77 15.97
C SER A 303 13.27 7.55 14.52
N ASN A 304 13.31 8.60 13.68
CA ASN A 304 13.01 8.54 12.25
C ASN A 304 14.25 8.23 11.39
N ARG A 305 15.45 8.22 11.98
CA ARG A 305 16.72 7.93 11.29
C ARG A 305 17.60 6.95 12.10
N PRO A 306 17.06 5.82 12.58
CA PRO A 306 17.77 4.87 13.46
C PRO A 306 19.06 4.33 12.83
N THR A 307 19.03 4.07 11.52
CA THR A 307 20.15 3.56 10.71
C THR A 307 21.28 4.59 10.57
N THR A 308 20.97 5.88 10.37
CA THR A 308 21.97 6.94 10.18
C THR A 308 22.33 7.72 11.45
N ASN A 309 21.70 7.46 12.60
CA ASN A 309 22.06 8.06 13.90
C ASN A 309 23.54 7.87 14.31
N ASN A 310 24.24 6.91 13.67
CA ASN A 310 25.65 6.60 13.88
C ASN A 310 26.59 7.31 12.89
N GLN A 311 26.07 8.08 11.95
CA GLN A 311 26.78 8.61 10.79
C GLN A 311 26.65 10.13 10.69
N PHE A 312 27.69 10.83 10.25
CA PHE A 312 27.61 12.26 9.97
C PHE A 312 28.50 12.67 8.79
N ASN A 313 28.11 13.74 8.10
CA ASN A 313 28.94 14.37 7.07
C ASN A 313 29.83 15.47 7.68
N LEU A 314 31.11 15.47 7.31
CA LEU A 314 32.07 16.54 7.61
C LEU A 314 31.56 17.89 7.07
N SER A 315 31.74 18.96 7.84
CA SER A 315 31.54 20.34 7.38
C SER A 315 32.60 20.74 6.33
N VAL A 316 32.41 21.88 5.66
CA VAL A 316 33.40 22.39 4.69
C VAL A 316 34.78 22.58 5.36
N ALA A 317 34.81 23.13 6.58
CA ALA A 317 36.03 23.35 7.34
C ALA A 317 36.69 22.03 7.83
N GLN A 318 35.89 21.04 8.25
CA GLN A 318 36.40 19.72 8.63
C GLN A 318 36.96 18.97 7.41
N THR A 319 36.28 19.05 6.27
CA THR A 319 36.73 18.48 4.99
C THR A 319 38.07 19.09 4.55
N TYR A 320 38.25 20.40 4.73
CA TYR A 320 39.56 21.03 4.52
C TYR A 320 40.64 20.49 5.46
N ALA A 321 40.35 20.34 6.76
CA ALA A 321 41.34 19.85 7.74
C ALA A 321 41.87 18.45 7.39
N VAL A 322 41.07 17.62 6.73
CA VAL A 322 41.47 16.30 6.22
C VAL A 322 42.35 16.40 4.96
N HIS A 323 41.97 17.23 3.98
CA HIS A 323 42.55 17.21 2.64
C HIS A 323 43.57 18.32 2.32
N GLY A 324 43.69 19.35 3.15
CA GLY A 324 44.53 20.52 2.88
C GLY A 324 44.06 21.39 1.70
N LYS A 325 42.84 21.16 1.18
CA LYS A 325 42.23 21.92 0.05
C LYS A 325 40.71 21.98 0.20
N LEU A 326 40.09 22.95 -0.48
CA LEU A 326 38.63 22.99 -0.64
C LEU A 326 38.16 21.80 -1.49
N ILE A 327 37.15 21.07 -1.02
CA ILE A 327 36.42 20.06 -1.78
C ILE A 327 35.02 20.61 -2.11
N TYR A 328 34.60 20.48 -3.37
CA TYR A 328 33.24 20.84 -3.78
C TYR A 328 32.37 19.58 -3.71
N ASN A 329 31.45 19.57 -2.75
CA ASN A 329 30.51 18.49 -2.49
C ASN A 329 29.12 19.05 -2.19
N GLN A 330 28.11 18.19 -2.01
CA GLN A 330 26.75 18.64 -1.70
C GLN A 330 26.67 19.47 -0.40
N ARG A 331 27.54 19.16 0.57
CA ARG A 331 27.63 19.89 1.85
C ARG A 331 28.08 21.34 1.68
N LEU A 332 28.97 21.63 0.73
CA LEU A 332 29.38 23.00 0.38
C LEU A 332 28.20 23.83 -0.13
N VAL A 333 27.32 23.24 -0.94
CA VAL A 333 26.09 23.90 -1.43
C VAL A 333 25.15 24.22 -0.26
N ILE A 334 24.93 23.27 0.65
CA ILE A 334 24.08 23.46 1.84
C ILE A 334 24.64 24.56 2.77
N GLU A 335 25.94 24.54 3.04
CA GLU A 335 26.59 25.56 3.88
C GLU A 335 26.58 26.97 3.25
N LEU A 336 26.67 27.08 1.92
CA LEU A 336 26.50 28.34 1.20
C LEU A 336 25.03 28.81 1.18
N ALA A 337 24.07 27.89 1.04
CA ALA A 337 22.64 28.19 1.09
C ALA A 337 22.21 28.75 2.46
N VAL A 338 22.79 28.26 3.55
CA VAL A 338 22.58 28.82 4.90
C VAL A 338 23.14 30.23 5.02
N LEU A 339 24.36 30.48 4.51
CA LEU A 339 24.91 31.84 4.49
C LEU A 339 23.95 32.81 3.76
N TYR A 340 23.37 32.39 2.65
CA TYR A 340 22.38 33.17 1.91
C TYR A 340 21.06 33.40 2.68
N GLN A 341 20.61 32.46 3.51
CA GLN A 341 19.47 32.66 4.43
C GLN A 341 19.76 33.64 5.58
N MET A 342 21.02 33.75 6.00
CA MET A 342 21.42 34.76 6.99
C MET A 342 21.55 36.16 6.37
N LEU A 343 21.72 36.22 5.05
CA LEU A 343 21.76 37.42 4.21
C LEU A 343 20.41 37.79 3.56
N SER A 344 19.32 37.08 3.88
CA SER A 344 17.95 37.51 3.57
C SER A 344 17.29 38.16 4.78
N LYS A 345 16.21 38.92 4.55
CA LYS A 345 15.45 39.53 5.64
C LYS A 345 14.66 38.44 6.40
N GLN A 346 14.98 38.23 7.67
CA GLN A 346 14.21 37.35 8.56
C GLN A 346 13.12 38.15 9.31
N SER A 347 12.08 37.44 9.78
CA SER A 347 10.96 38.01 10.55
C SER A 347 11.31 38.19 12.03
N ASP A 348 10.60 39.09 12.70
CA ASP A 348 10.66 39.28 14.16
C ASP A 348 10.27 37.98 14.90
N ILE A 349 11.01 37.65 15.96
CA ILE A 349 10.77 36.46 16.79
C ILE A 349 9.91 36.87 17.98
N LYS A 350 8.75 36.22 18.15
CA LYS A 350 7.88 36.40 19.32
C LYS A 350 8.23 35.34 20.37
N LEU A 351 8.78 35.76 21.51
CA LEU A 351 8.94 34.91 22.68
C LEU A 351 7.71 35.05 23.59
N THR A 352 7.01 33.96 23.85
CA THR A 352 5.97 33.89 24.89
C THR A 352 6.59 33.33 26.17
N ILE A 353 6.53 34.09 27.25
CA ILE A 353 7.16 33.79 28.54
C ILE A 353 6.07 33.51 29.58
N GLY A 354 5.89 32.24 29.90
CA GLY A 354 4.94 31.72 30.89
C GLY A 354 5.64 31.07 32.09
N GLY A 355 4.90 30.22 32.82
CA GLY A 355 5.46 29.31 33.83
C GLY A 355 6.38 29.96 34.89
N GLU A 356 7.49 29.28 35.19
CA GLU A 356 8.47 29.75 36.19
C GLU A 356 9.18 31.04 35.76
N GLN A 357 9.46 31.22 34.47
CA GLN A 357 10.07 32.44 33.92
C GLN A 357 9.20 33.67 34.17
N LYS A 358 7.87 33.55 33.98
CA LYS A 358 6.87 34.58 34.28
C LYS A 358 6.82 34.90 35.77
N THR A 359 6.89 33.90 36.64
CA THR A 359 7.00 34.10 38.10
C THR A 359 8.26 34.89 38.45
N ALA A 360 9.42 34.52 37.89
CA ALA A 360 10.68 35.24 38.10
C ALA A 360 10.64 36.70 37.60
N LEU A 361 9.92 36.99 36.51
CA LEU A 361 9.66 38.37 36.08
C LEU A 361 8.73 39.10 37.05
N ASN A 362 7.64 38.47 37.49
CA ASN A 362 6.71 39.06 38.47
C ASN A 362 7.41 39.42 39.78
N GLU A 363 8.32 38.58 40.28
CA GLU A 363 9.15 38.87 41.46
C GLU A 363 10.06 40.08 41.24
N GLN A 364 10.75 40.16 40.09
CA GLN A 364 11.58 41.33 39.73
C GLN A 364 10.77 42.62 39.59
N ILE A 365 9.52 42.54 39.13
CA ILE A 365 8.59 43.67 39.06
C ILE A 365 8.11 44.07 40.47
N ALA A 366 7.76 43.10 41.32
CA ALA A 366 7.28 43.33 42.68
C ALA A 366 8.35 43.96 43.58
N LEU A 367 9.62 43.58 43.43
CA LEU A 367 10.76 44.20 44.14
C LEU A 367 10.89 45.71 43.86
N LEU A 368 10.39 46.20 42.73
CA LEU A 368 10.37 47.62 42.35
C LEU A 368 9.03 48.31 42.66
N ASN A 369 8.00 47.56 43.06
CA ASN A 369 6.64 48.04 43.31
C ASN A 369 6.03 47.41 44.59
N PRO A 370 6.72 47.41 45.76
CA PRO A 370 6.39 46.52 46.89
C PRO A 370 5.01 46.74 47.51
N ASP A 371 4.46 47.96 47.43
CA ASP A 371 3.20 48.35 48.08
C ASP A 371 2.05 48.63 47.07
N GLN A 372 2.19 48.24 45.79
CA GLN A 372 1.23 48.60 44.73
C GLN A 372 0.46 47.40 44.16
N GLN A 373 -0.85 47.55 43.96
CA GLN A 373 -1.71 46.53 43.32
C GLN A 373 -1.54 46.43 41.80
N GLN A 374 -0.95 47.45 41.17
CA GLN A 374 -0.54 47.48 39.75
C GLN A 374 0.88 48.02 39.68
N ALA A 375 1.75 47.42 38.85
CA ALA A 375 3.13 47.88 38.73
C ALA A 375 3.22 49.15 37.87
N THR A 376 3.74 50.23 38.44
CA THR A 376 3.92 51.51 37.75
C THR A 376 5.38 51.87 37.49
N GLN A 377 6.31 51.33 38.28
CA GLN A 377 7.74 51.58 38.18
C GLN A 377 8.46 50.44 37.46
N PHE A 378 9.16 50.79 36.38
CA PHE A 378 10.02 49.87 35.62
C PHE A 378 11.40 50.53 35.45
N ALA A 379 12.44 49.87 35.96
CA ALA A 379 13.81 50.39 36.00
C ALA A 379 14.85 49.24 35.96
N GLY A 380 16.08 49.55 35.52
CA GLY A 380 17.15 48.56 35.40
C GLY A 380 16.97 47.62 34.19
N SER A 381 17.36 46.36 34.37
CA SER A 381 17.17 45.28 33.40
C SER A 381 16.58 44.06 34.11
N TYR A 382 15.65 43.39 33.43
CA TYR A 382 14.97 42.20 33.91
C TYR A 382 15.58 40.98 33.24
N SER A 383 15.81 39.88 33.98
CA SER A 383 16.39 38.67 33.39
C SER A 383 15.66 37.38 33.75
N ILE A 384 15.64 36.45 32.80
CA ILE A 384 15.11 35.10 32.97
C ILE A 384 16.13 34.08 32.50
N GLU A 385 16.11 32.88 33.09
CA GLU A 385 16.89 31.75 32.60
C GLU A 385 16.24 31.18 31.33
N ILE A 386 17.06 30.82 30.35
CA ILE A 386 16.59 30.33 29.05
C ILE A 386 16.35 28.82 29.12
N GLU A 387 15.22 28.39 28.57
CA GLU A 387 14.82 26.99 28.43
C GLU A 387 15.18 26.44 27.04
N SER A 388 15.22 25.11 26.88
CA SER A 388 15.60 24.42 25.63
C SER A 388 14.90 24.95 24.40
N ASP A 389 13.58 25.15 24.52
CA ASP A 389 12.71 25.47 23.41
C ASP A 389 12.90 26.94 22.96
N THR A 390 13.34 27.80 23.88
CA THR A 390 13.77 29.17 23.57
C THR A 390 15.17 29.20 22.94
N LEU A 391 16.10 28.34 23.38
CA LEU A 391 17.41 28.18 22.74
C LEU A 391 17.25 27.72 21.28
N ASP A 392 16.42 26.70 21.02
CA ASP A 392 16.15 26.22 19.67
C ASP A 392 15.39 27.26 18.82
N MET A 393 14.38 27.95 19.34
CA MET A 393 13.70 29.03 18.59
C MET A 393 14.64 30.18 18.20
N LEU A 394 15.56 30.57 19.09
CA LEU A 394 16.62 31.55 18.79
C LEU A 394 17.76 30.95 17.95
N GLY A 395 17.81 29.62 17.78
CA GLY A 395 18.85 28.88 17.08
C GLY A 395 20.24 29.08 17.68
N VAL A 396 20.34 28.98 19.00
CA VAL A 396 21.59 29.08 19.77
C VAL A 396 21.73 27.89 20.72
N PHE A 397 22.92 27.70 21.28
CA PHE A 397 23.22 26.63 22.25
C PHE A 397 23.68 27.21 23.58
N ASP A 398 23.91 26.36 24.59
CA ASP A 398 24.11 26.80 25.97
C ASP A 398 25.54 27.34 26.24
N ARG A 399 25.77 27.85 27.45
CA ARG A 399 27.02 28.49 27.87
C ARG A 399 28.10 27.49 28.25
N THR A 400 29.35 27.82 27.89
CA THR A 400 30.53 26.95 28.02
C THR A 400 31.00 26.68 29.46
N ASN A 401 30.30 27.18 30.47
CA ASN A 401 30.63 27.01 31.89
C ASN A 401 29.57 26.20 32.68
N GLY A 402 28.52 25.69 32.03
CA GLY A 402 27.47 24.90 32.68
C GLY A 402 26.44 25.71 33.50
N GLU A 403 26.57 27.02 33.57
CA GLU A 403 25.47 27.91 33.98
C GLU A 403 24.45 27.98 32.83
N LYS A 404 23.13 28.04 33.13
CA LYS A 404 22.16 28.32 32.06
C LYS A 404 22.42 29.71 31.46
N ALA A 405 22.15 29.87 30.17
CA ALA A 405 21.99 31.20 29.58
C ALA A 405 20.85 32.00 30.22
N ARG A 406 20.96 33.34 30.18
CA ARG A 406 19.91 34.28 30.57
C ARG A 406 19.56 35.22 29.41
N LEU A 407 18.27 35.51 29.24
CA LEU A 407 17.79 36.65 28.46
C LEU A 407 17.74 37.88 29.37
N SER A 408 18.17 39.04 28.88
CA SER A 408 18.15 40.33 29.58
C SER A 408 17.34 41.36 28.78
N PHE A 409 16.21 41.79 29.33
CA PHE A 409 15.32 42.79 28.74
C PHE A 409 15.55 44.17 29.37
N SER A 410 15.32 45.23 28.60
CA SER A 410 15.30 46.60 29.13
C SER A 410 14.02 46.90 29.91
N ALA A 411 14.06 47.92 30.77
CA ALA A 411 12.86 48.41 31.47
C ALA A 411 11.75 48.90 30.53
N GLU A 412 12.08 49.29 29.30
CA GLU A 412 11.09 49.65 28.26
C GLU A 412 10.45 48.40 27.66
N GLN A 413 11.25 47.38 27.30
CA GLN A 413 10.74 46.10 26.81
C GLN A 413 9.81 45.43 27.84
N MET A 414 10.21 45.42 29.12
CA MET A 414 9.39 44.87 30.21
C MET A 414 8.10 45.66 30.42
N ARG A 415 8.14 47.00 30.37
CA ARG A 415 6.92 47.84 30.49
C ARG A 415 5.93 47.55 29.37
N ASN A 416 6.41 47.47 28.13
CA ASN A 416 5.56 47.24 26.96
C ASN A 416 4.95 45.82 27.00
N ALA A 417 5.74 44.81 27.37
CA ALA A 417 5.26 43.45 27.59
C ALA A 417 4.26 43.35 28.76
N TYR A 418 4.45 44.12 29.84
CA TYR A 418 3.51 44.18 30.97
C TYR A 418 2.18 44.82 30.60
N GLN A 419 2.18 45.90 29.81
CA GLN A 419 0.94 46.52 29.31
C GLN A 419 0.14 45.55 28.42
N ALA A 420 0.80 44.84 27.50
CA ALA A 420 0.16 43.82 26.67
C ALA A 420 -0.37 42.63 27.50
N TYR A 421 0.36 42.22 28.54
CA TYR A 421 -0.07 41.18 29.49
C TYR A 421 -1.32 41.62 30.30
N GLN A 422 -1.35 42.85 30.83
CA GLN A 422 -2.51 43.36 31.56
C GLN A 422 -3.76 43.38 30.66
N GLN A 423 -3.65 43.92 29.44
CA GLN A 423 -4.76 43.91 28.48
C GLN A 423 -5.21 42.47 28.16
N GLY A 424 -4.27 41.54 27.91
CA GLY A 424 -4.62 40.14 27.64
C GLY A 424 -5.34 39.44 28.82
N VAL A 425 -5.02 39.81 30.07
CA VAL A 425 -5.73 39.34 31.28
C VAL A 425 -7.11 39.98 31.40
N GLU A 426 -7.28 41.25 31.05
CA GLU A 426 -8.60 41.90 31.01
C GLU A 426 -9.51 41.27 29.93
N ASP A 427 -8.95 40.97 28.74
CA ASP A 427 -9.67 40.39 27.61
C ASP A 427 -10.03 38.89 27.82
N ASN A 428 -9.16 38.10 28.46
CA ASN A 428 -9.26 36.62 28.46
C ASN A 428 -9.19 35.96 29.86
N GLY A 429 -9.00 36.74 30.93
CA GLY A 429 -8.78 36.21 32.30
C GLY A 429 -7.39 35.59 32.55
N TYR A 430 -6.63 35.30 31.49
CA TYR A 430 -5.25 34.83 31.54
C TYR A 430 -4.48 35.29 30.30
N ALA A 431 -3.23 35.72 30.48
CA ALA A 431 -2.26 35.94 29.41
C ALA A 431 -0.83 35.65 29.90
N ASP A 432 0.13 35.60 29.00
CA ASP A 432 1.58 35.49 29.26
C ASP A 432 2.33 36.71 28.73
N TYR A 433 3.58 36.90 29.14
CA TYR A 433 4.39 38.02 28.64
C TYR A 433 4.88 37.71 27.22
N VAL A 434 4.60 38.58 26.25
CA VAL A 434 5.09 38.43 24.86
C VAL A 434 6.15 39.47 24.57
N PHE A 435 7.38 39.02 24.32
CA PHE A 435 8.50 39.86 23.90
C PHE A 435 8.75 39.69 22.40
N THR A 436 9.01 40.80 21.70
CA THR A 436 9.37 40.77 20.27
C THR A 436 10.87 41.04 20.12
N ILE A 437 11.63 39.99 19.81
CA ILE A 437 13.08 40.04 19.60
C ILE A 437 13.38 40.20 18.11
N LYS A 438 14.36 41.04 17.76
CA LYS A 438 14.83 41.20 16.39
C LYS A 438 15.73 40.01 15.99
N PRO A 439 15.55 39.42 14.80
CA PRO A 439 16.39 38.33 14.34
C PRO A 439 17.81 38.83 14.07
N MET A 440 18.79 37.92 14.20
CA MET A 440 20.15 38.17 13.74
C MET A 440 20.16 38.52 12.25
N GLN A 441 20.66 39.70 11.89
CA GLN A 441 20.63 40.22 10.51
C GLN A 441 22.04 40.51 10.00
N TRP A 442 22.39 39.93 8.86
CA TRP A 442 23.70 40.10 8.22
C TRP A 442 23.57 41.00 6.97
N SER A 443 24.59 41.82 6.69
CA SER A 443 24.55 42.80 5.60
C SER A 443 25.05 42.21 4.29
N ARG A 444 24.41 42.59 3.17
CA ARG A 444 24.89 42.26 1.82
C ARG A 444 26.05 43.17 1.36
N ALA A 445 26.40 44.22 2.10
CA ALA A 445 27.44 45.20 1.75
C ALA A 445 27.33 45.75 0.29
N GLY A 446 26.11 45.85 -0.23
CA GLY A 446 25.83 46.30 -1.61
C GLY A 446 26.18 45.29 -2.72
N LEU A 447 26.18 43.99 -2.41
CA LEU A 447 26.48 42.90 -3.36
C LEU A 447 25.31 41.90 -3.48
N SER A 448 25.18 41.26 -4.64
CA SER A 448 24.23 40.14 -4.81
C SER A 448 24.75 38.85 -4.15
N LEU A 449 23.86 37.89 -3.90
CA LEU A 449 24.21 36.59 -3.30
C LEU A 449 25.26 35.84 -4.14
N GLU A 450 25.11 35.82 -5.47
CA GLU A 450 26.07 35.20 -6.40
C GLU A 450 27.46 35.88 -6.34
N GLN A 451 27.50 37.23 -6.22
CA GLN A 451 28.76 37.96 -6.05
C GLN A 451 29.45 37.63 -4.71
N ILE A 452 28.68 37.56 -3.63
CA ILE A 452 29.14 37.19 -2.29
C ILE A 452 29.71 35.76 -2.31
N GLY A 453 28.95 34.79 -2.84
CA GLY A 453 29.37 33.40 -2.95
C GLY A 453 30.59 33.22 -3.86
N THR A 454 30.65 33.92 -4.99
CA THR A 454 31.81 33.88 -5.90
C THR A 454 33.09 34.36 -5.21
N LYS A 455 33.04 35.47 -4.48
CA LYS A 455 34.18 35.97 -3.67
C LYS A 455 34.59 34.97 -2.59
N ILE A 456 33.62 34.42 -1.86
CA ILE A 456 33.85 33.48 -0.76
C ILE A 456 34.44 32.17 -1.26
N LEU A 457 33.91 31.57 -2.34
CA LEU A 457 34.48 30.36 -2.93
C LEU A 457 35.89 30.59 -3.47
N ALA A 458 36.15 31.75 -4.09
CA ALA A 458 37.49 32.10 -4.56
C ALA A 458 38.50 32.26 -3.40
N LYS A 459 38.10 32.86 -2.27
CA LYS A 459 38.97 32.97 -1.09
C LYS A 459 39.10 31.65 -0.33
N ALA A 460 38.02 30.89 -0.21
CA ALA A 460 38.04 29.56 0.38
C ALA A 460 39.01 28.64 -0.40
N LYS A 461 39.08 28.73 -1.74
CA LYS A 461 40.05 27.96 -2.54
C LYS A 461 41.52 28.26 -2.21
N THR A 462 41.84 29.43 -1.64
CA THR A 462 43.22 29.86 -1.31
C THR A 462 43.51 29.97 0.19
N THR A 463 42.49 29.96 1.06
CA THR A 463 42.64 30.14 2.51
C THR A 463 41.61 29.30 3.29
N PRO A 464 41.51 27.97 3.07
CA PRO A 464 40.28 27.21 3.37
C PRO A 464 40.08 26.86 4.85
N SER A 465 40.90 27.40 5.76
CA SER A 465 40.87 27.14 7.21
C SER A 465 39.75 27.87 7.96
N TYR A 466 38.88 28.60 7.25
CA TYR A 466 37.78 29.36 7.85
C TYR A 466 36.42 28.81 7.39
N THR A 467 35.41 28.94 8.23
CA THR A 467 34.03 28.64 7.82
C THR A 467 33.57 29.64 6.74
N LEU A 468 32.55 29.29 5.94
CA LEU A 468 32.04 30.20 4.91
C LEU A 468 31.56 31.54 5.49
N TRP A 469 31.01 31.53 6.71
CA TRP A 469 30.62 32.77 7.40
C TRP A 469 31.81 33.61 7.88
N GLN A 470 32.93 32.99 8.26
CA GLN A 470 34.17 33.71 8.59
C GLN A 470 34.86 34.27 7.34
N HIS A 471 34.71 33.62 6.19
CA HIS A 471 35.11 34.19 4.90
C HIS A 471 34.22 35.40 4.53
N TYR A 472 32.89 35.29 4.70
CA TYR A 472 31.99 36.43 4.56
C TYR A 472 32.40 37.61 5.47
N GLU A 473 32.64 37.36 6.76
CA GLU A 473 33.01 38.38 7.75
C GLU A 473 34.34 39.10 7.42
N LYS A 474 35.25 38.47 6.65
CA LYS A 474 36.57 39.03 6.31
C LYS A 474 36.68 39.61 4.91
N GLU A 475 35.91 39.10 3.95
CA GLU A 475 36.04 39.46 2.52
C GLU A 475 34.87 40.31 1.99
N ILE A 476 33.78 40.43 2.77
CA ILE A 476 32.55 41.14 2.37
C ILE A 476 32.25 42.32 3.30
N LEU A 477 32.30 42.13 4.61
CA LEU A 477 31.99 43.19 5.57
C LEU A 477 33.10 44.25 5.68
N PRO A 478 32.78 45.55 5.54
CA PRO A 478 33.68 46.64 5.94
C PRO A 478 33.98 46.60 7.44
N THR A 479 35.18 47.02 7.86
CA THR A 479 35.64 47.02 9.26
C THR A 479 34.72 47.75 10.25
N ASN A 480 33.89 48.66 9.75
CA ASN A 480 32.97 49.49 10.54
C ASN A 480 31.53 48.92 10.59
N GLU A 481 31.22 47.89 9.81
CA GLU A 481 29.90 47.28 9.70
C GLU A 481 29.89 45.93 10.43
N LYS A 482 28.99 45.76 11.40
CA LYS A 482 28.90 44.53 12.23
C LYS A 482 27.51 43.92 12.07
N PRO A 483 27.38 42.58 12.01
CA PRO A 483 26.08 41.91 12.03
C PRO A 483 25.30 42.26 13.30
N ILE A 484 23.98 42.45 13.15
CA ILE A 484 23.07 42.64 14.29
C ILE A 484 22.93 41.28 14.99
N ILE A 485 23.14 41.25 16.30
CA ILE A 485 23.05 40.08 17.17
C ILE A 485 21.81 40.15 18.07
N TYR A 486 21.57 39.11 18.89
CA TYR A 486 20.58 39.18 19.96
C TYR A 486 21.18 39.96 21.14
N ASN A 487 20.79 41.23 21.27
CA ASN A 487 21.24 42.12 22.35
C ASN A 487 20.83 41.56 23.72
N GLU A 488 19.63 40.95 23.79
CA GLU A 488 19.09 40.28 24.97
C GLU A 488 19.95 39.10 25.44
N LEU A 489 20.85 38.59 24.58
CA LEU A 489 21.79 37.51 24.90
C LEU A 489 23.24 37.97 25.10
N GLU A 490 23.61 39.23 24.82
CA GLU A 490 25.02 39.62 24.68
C GLU A 490 25.85 39.40 25.98
N ASN A 491 25.23 39.61 27.15
CA ASN A 491 25.84 39.35 28.46
C ASN A 491 25.99 37.85 28.79
N SER A 492 25.22 36.98 28.13
CA SER A 492 25.19 35.53 28.36
C SER A 492 26.04 34.76 27.35
N ILE A 493 25.92 35.11 26.07
CA ILE A 493 26.55 34.44 24.94
C ILE A 493 27.17 35.52 24.05
N SER A 494 28.50 35.48 23.91
CA SER A 494 29.24 36.50 23.16
C SER A 494 28.84 36.56 21.68
N ALA A 495 28.94 37.74 21.07
CA ALA A 495 28.59 37.98 19.66
C ALA A 495 29.19 36.96 18.67
N GLN A 496 30.41 36.47 18.93
CA GLN A 496 31.09 35.48 18.08
C GLN A 496 30.51 34.08 18.25
N LEU A 497 30.13 33.69 19.48
CA LEU A 497 29.43 32.43 19.74
C LEU A 497 28.02 32.47 19.17
N GLN A 498 27.27 33.56 19.34
CA GLN A 498 25.94 33.71 18.72
C GLN A 498 25.99 33.50 17.20
N LYS A 499 26.91 34.18 16.50
CA LYS A 499 27.11 34.02 15.04
C LYS A 499 27.44 32.57 14.66
N SER A 500 28.36 31.94 15.38
CA SER A 500 28.79 30.56 15.12
C SER A 500 27.65 29.56 15.35
N TYR A 501 26.96 29.66 16.49
CA TYR A 501 25.84 28.80 16.85
C TYR A 501 24.67 28.95 15.87
N ARG A 502 24.25 30.18 15.54
CA ARG A 502 23.13 30.42 14.59
C ARG A 502 23.43 29.86 13.20
N TYR A 503 24.66 29.97 12.72
CA TYR A 503 25.07 29.32 11.47
C TYR A 503 25.05 27.79 11.58
N GLN A 504 25.65 27.21 12.62
CA GLN A 504 25.67 25.75 12.84
C GLN A 504 24.26 25.16 12.96
N TRP A 505 23.36 25.85 13.65
CA TRP A 505 21.97 25.45 13.85
C TRP A 505 21.18 25.48 12.53
N ARG A 506 21.28 26.56 11.74
CA ARG A 506 20.68 26.62 10.39
C ARG A 506 21.23 25.56 9.43
N VAL A 507 22.52 25.20 9.51
CA VAL A 507 23.09 24.08 8.72
C VAL A 507 22.49 22.74 9.17
N ASN A 508 22.26 22.55 10.47
CA ASN A 508 21.66 21.33 10.99
C ASN A 508 20.18 21.18 10.57
N GLU A 509 19.40 22.26 10.54
CA GLU A 509 18.02 22.25 10.00
C GLU A 509 17.97 21.71 8.56
N LEU A 510 18.80 22.23 7.65
CA LEU A 510 18.77 21.81 6.25
C LEU A 510 19.23 20.34 6.06
N VAL A 511 20.20 19.89 6.86
CA VAL A 511 20.70 18.51 6.83
C VAL A 511 19.67 17.52 7.39
N MET A 512 18.85 17.95 8.35
CA MET A 512 17.76 17.19 8.95
C MET A 512 16.38 17.53 8.34
N ALA A 513 16.37 18.21 7.17
CA ALA A 513 15.15 18.68 6.52
C ALA A 513 14.25 17.51 6.08
N ASN A 514 13.00 17.58 6.51
CA ASN A 514 11.91 16.67 6.15
C ASN A 514 11.16 17.19 4.89
N TYR A 515 10.23 16.41 4.36
CA TYR A 515 9.40 16.76 3.19
C TYR A 515 8.39 17.90 3.44
N ASN A 516 8.15 18.26 4.71
CA ASN A 516 7.41 19.48 5.05
C ASN A 516 8.30 20.73 5.12
N HIS A 517 9.63 20.61 5.01
CA HIS A 517 10.52 21.76 5.05
C HIS A 517 10.50 22.51 3.70
N PRO A 518 10.23 23.84 3.66
CA PRO A 518 10.01 24.57 2.39
C PRO A 518 11.13 24.47 1.35
N LEU A 519 12.36 24.20 1.77
CA LEU A 519 13.52 24.07 0.87
C LEU A 519 13.86 22.61 0.51
N LYS A 520 13.02 21.62 0.88
CA LYS A 520 13.35 20.20 0.69
C LYS A 520 13.53 19.84 -0.78
N SER A 521 12.61 20.26 -1.66
CA SER A 521 12.69 19.99 -3.11
C SER A 521 14.02 20.46 -3.69
N SER A 522 14.43 21.70 -3.37
CA SER A 522 15.72 22.27 -3.76
C SER A 522 16.93 21.52 -3.19
N ILE A 523 16.82 20.98 -1.96
CA ILE A 523 17.86 20.12 -1.37
C ILE A 523 17.93 18.77 -2.11
N LEU A 524 16.79 18.15 -2.48
CA LEU A 524 16.79 16.93 -3.29
C LEU A 524 17.32 17.18 -4.72
N ALA A 525 17.15 18.40 -5.24
CA ALA A 525 17.65 18.80 -6.55
C ALA A 525 19.19 18.83 -6.69
N ILE A 526 19.95 18.77 -5.58
CA ILE A 526 21.41 18.68 -5.59
C ILE A 526 21.92 17.24 -5.82
N ALA A 527 21.01 16.25 -5.75
CA ALA A 527 21.34 14.84 -5.95
C ALA A 527 21.28 14.45 -7.44
N PRO A 528 22.27 13.67 -7.94
CA PRO A 528 22.30 13.23 -9.32
C PRO A 528 21.15 12.26 -9.61
N GLU A 529 20.70 12.29 -10.86
CA GLU A 529 19.70 11.36 -11.37
C GLU A 529 20.38 10.08 -11.86
N ARG A 530 19.90 8.94 -11.34
CA ARG A 530 20.21 7.61 -11.85
C ARG A 530 19.07 7.17 -12.74
N GLN A 531 19.41 6.58 -13.87
CA GLN A 531 18.49 6.15 -14.90
C GLN A 531 18.71 4.67 -15.19
N LEU A 532 17.62 3.91 -15.32
CA LEU A 532 17.65 2.52 -15.77
C LEU A 532 16.62 2.36 -16.89
N LYS A 533 17.08 2.04 -18.10
CA LYS A 533 16.19 1.70 -19.21
C LYS A 533 15.79 0.22 -19.11
N ILE A 534 14.51 -0.05 -19.29
CA ILE A 534 13.93 -1.40 -19.23
C ILE A 534 13.12 -1.69 -20.50
N SER A 535 13.07 -2.97 -20.87
CA SER A 535 12.23 -3.51 -21.94
C SER A 535 11.41 -4.69 -21.40
N GLY A 536 10.09 -4.65 -21.53
CA GLY A 536 9.19 -5.66 -20.96
C GLY A 536 7.97 -5.93 -21.83
N ARG A 537 7.23 -7.00 -21.48
CA ARG A 537 6.05 -7.46 -22.22
C ARG A 537 4.93 -7.94 -21.31
N PHE A 538 3.71 -7.92 -21.83
CA PHE A 538 2.47 -8.25 -21.11
C PHE A 538 1.45 -8.96 -22.03
N PRO A 539 0.35 -9.52 -21.51
CA PRO A 539 -0.65 -10.22 -22.32
C PRO A 539 -1.34 -9.28 -23.31
N LYS A 540 -1.27 -9.62 -24.60
CA LYS A 540 -1.94 -8.93 -25.73
C LYS A 540 -3.48 -8.96 -25.67
N GLU A 541 -4.02 -9.75 -24.75
CA GLU A 541 -5.45 -9.83 -24.43
C GLU A 541 -5.96 -8.56 -23.73
N LEU A 542 -5.06 -7.73 -23.21
CA LEU A 542 -5.34 -6.43 -22.61
C LEU A 542 -5.18 -5.35 -23.69
N GLU A 543 -6.16 -4.45 -23.83
CA GLU A 543 -6.28 -3.53 -24.97
C GLU A 543 -6.10 -2.05 -24.60
N GLN A 544 -6.43 -1.67 -23.36
CA GLN A 544 -6.42 -0.29 -22.85
C GLN A 544 -5.49 -0.22 -21.64
N VAL A 545 -4.26 -0.70 -21.83
CA VAL A 545 -3.25 -0.82 -20.79
C VAL A 545 -2.59 0.51 -20.52
N SER A 546 -2.54 0.88 -19.25
CA SER A 546 -1.66 1.93 -18.76
C SER A 546 -0.59 1.36 -17.83
N LEU A 547 0.65 1.85 -17.93
CA LEU A 547 1.80 1.43 -17.13
C LEU A 547 2.21 2.51 -16.15
N SER A 548 2.40 2.11 -14.90
CA SER A 548 3.14 2.89 -13.90
C SER A 548 4.16 1.99 -13.18
N ILE A 549 5.11 2.59 -12.48
CA ILE A 549 6.04 1.86 -11.61
C ILE A 549 5.98 2.49 -10.22
N ILE A 550 5.54 1.70 -9.25
CA ILE A 550 5.26 2.13 -7.88
C ILE A 550 6.49 1.94 -7.01
N LEU A 551 6.87 2.97 -6.25
CA LEU A 551 7.95 2.91 -5.27
C LEU A 551 7.42 2.53 -3.89
N GLY A 552 7.96 1.46 -3.30
CA GLY A 552 7.70 1.07 -1.92
C GLY A 552 6.59 0.03 -1.72
N SER A 553 6.68 -0.69 -0.62
CA SER A 553 5.90 -1.89 -0.30
C SER A 553 4.61 -1.65 0.49
N ARG A 554 4.38 -0.42 0.97
CA ARG A 554 3.35 -0.08 1.96
C ARG A 554 2.59 1.19 1.54
N ARG A 555 1.25 1.17 1.61
CA ARG A 555 0.42 2.39 1.46
C ARG A 555 0.70 3.39 2.60
N ILE A 556 0.77 4.68 2.26
CA ILE A 556 0.95 5.78 3.22
C ILE A 556 -0.16 5.71 4.29
N SER A 557 0.22 5.98 5.54
CA SER A 557 -0.72 6.18 6.66
C SER A 557 -0.85 7.68 6.95
N ASP A 558 -2.01 8.13 7.44
CA ASP A 558 -2.21 9.52 7.89
C ASP A 558 -1.22 9.95 9.01
N TYR A 559 -0.56 8.98 9.65
CA TYR A 559 0.48 9.17 10.66
C TYR A 559 1.92 8.95 10.15
N ASP A 560 2.14 8.70 8.86
CA ASP A 560 3.50 8.48 8.34
C ASP A 560 4.30 9.79 8.44
N SER A 561 5.45 9.74 9.13
CA SER A 561 6.14 10.96 9.53
C SER A 561 6.79 11.60 8.30
N SER A 562 6.72 12.92 8.20
CA SER A 562 7.06 13.64 6.96
C SER A 562 8.54 13.64 6.58
N ARG A 563 9.38 12.73 7.10
CA ARG A 563 10.82 12.63 6.82
C ARG A 563 11.17 11.81 5.56
N TYR A 564 10.22 11.05 5.00
CA TYR A 564 10.48 10.03 3.97
C TYR A 564 9.88 10.36 2.59
N PRO A 565 10.36 9.73 1.50
CA PRO A 565 9.69 9.76 0.20
C PRO A 565 8.23 9.34 0.31
N ARG A 566 7.36 9.90 -0.54
CA ARG A 566 5.95 9.49 -0.64
C ARG A 566 5.85 8.11 -1.30
N ARG A 567 5.91 7.05 -0.48
CA ARG A 567 5.78 5.65 -0.89
C ARG A 567 4.39 5.35 -1.47
N HIS A 568 4.30 4.26 -2.23
CA HIS A 568 3.12 3.84 -2.99
C HIS A 568 2.63 4.91 -4.00
N GLN A 569 3.53 5.77 -4.49
CA GLN A 569 3.29 6.68 -5.62
C GLN A 569 4.04 6.20 -6.88
N PRO A 570 3.56 6.53 -8.09
CA PRO A 570 4.30 6.31 -9.33
C PRO A 570 5.60 7.11 -9.36
N VAL A 571 6.70 6.49 -9.77
CA VAL A 571 7.95 7.19 -10.08
C VAL A 571 7.86 7.93 -11.41
N ASN A 572 8.82 8.81 -11.70
CA ASN A 572 8.92 9.44 -13.02
C ASN A 572 9.54 8.45 -14.03
N LEU A 573 8.85 8.26 -15.15
CA LEU A 573 9.28 7.41 -16.26
C LEU A 573 9.62 8.28 -17.47
N ILE A 574 10.79 8.05 -18.09
CA ILE A 574 11.21 8.75 -19.32
C ILE A 574 10.98 7.85 -20.54
N THR A 575 10.11 8.31 -21.43
CA THR A 575 9.76 7.65 -22.70
C THR A 575 10.90 7.69 -23.73
N ASN A 576 10.75 6.93 -24.83
CA ASN A 576 11.72 6.97 -25.94
C ASN A 576 11.83 8.34 -26.66
N ASN A 577 10.83 9.24 -26.57
CA ASN A 577 10.93 10.62 -27.07
C ASN A 577 11.39 11.64 -25.99
N GLY A 578 11.75 11.16 -24.79
CA GLY A 578 12.31 11.97 -23.71
C GLY A 578 11.28 12.71 -22.86
N GLN A 579 9.98 12.45 -23.04
CA GLN A 579 8.91 12.95 -22.18
C GLN A 579 8.98 12.25 -20.81
N ARG A 580 8.73 12.98 -19.72
CA ARG A 580 8.47 12.40 -18.39
C ARG A 580 6.99 12.17 -18.23
N GLN A 581 6.61 11.04 -17.66
CA GLN A 581 5.23 10.71 -17.35
C GLN A 581 5.17 9.83 -16.09
N HIS A 582 4.18 10.04 -15.23
CA HIS A 582 3.89 9.14 -14.10
C HIS A 582 3.09 7.88 -14.53
N ARG A 583 2.42 7.95 -15.69
CA ARG A 583 1.65 6.86 -16.30
C ARG A 583 1.87 6.89 -17.81
N LEU A 584 2.27 5.77 -18.41
CA LEU A 584 2.34 5.61 -19.86
C LEU A 584 1.03 5.02 -20.37
N ASP A 585 0.52 5.52 -21.49
CA ASP A 585 -0.50 4.84 -22.28
C ASP A 585 0.19 3.81 -23.19
N LEU A 586 -0.29 2.56 -23.17
CA LEU A 586 0.16 1.42 -23.96
C LEU A 586 -1.04 0.76 -24.68
N SER A 587 -2.12 1.49 -24.91
CA SER A 587 -3.33 0.98 -25.57
C SER A 587 -3.01 0.43 -26.96
N GLY A 588 -3.36 -0.85 -27.20
CA GLY A 588 -3.06 -1.59 -28.43
C GLY A 588 -1.64 -2.17 -28.53
N GLU A 589 -0.75 -1.91 -27.57
CA GLU A 589 0.58 -2.53 -27.48
C GLU A 589 0.56 -3.85 -26.69
N SER A 590 1.64 -4.61 -26.76
CA SER A 590 1.90 -5.78 -25.88
C SER A 590 3.30 -5.77 -25.24
N SER A 591 4.04 -4.68 -25.44
CA SER A 591 5.38 -4.47 -24.90
C SER A 591 5.58 -3.01 -24.48
N PHE A 592 6.61 -2.75 -23.69
CA PHE A 592 6.99 -1.40 -23.27
C PHE A 592 8.51 -1.24 -23.24
N ILE A 593 8.97 -0.05 -23.59
CA ILE A 593 10.35 0.39 -23.40
C ILE A 593 10.31 1.76 -22.72
N THR A 594 10.87 1.86 -21.52
CA THR A 594 10.87 3.10 -20.73
C THR A 594 12.09 3.19 -19.82
N THR A 595 12.34 4.37 -19.25
CA THR A 595 13.49 4.62 -18.37
C THR A 595 13.02 5.06 -16.99
N ILE A 596 13.30 4.27 -15.96
CA ILE A 596 13.07 4.65 -14.57
C ILE A 596 14.09 5.71 -14.18
N ALA A 597 13.66 6.86 -13.64
CA ALA A 597 14.53 7.95 -13.22
C ALA A 597 14.30 8.33 -11.74
N LEU A 598 15.33 8.14 -10.90
CA LEU A 598 15.29 8.40 -9.45
C LEU A 598 16.52 9.23 -9.01
N ARG A 599 16.43 9.92 -7.87
CA ARG A 599 17.56 10.73 -7.34
C ARG A 599 18.34 10.00 -6.26
N ASP A 600 19.67 10.00 -6.38
CA ASP A 600 20.60 9.29 -5.50
C ASP A 600 21.00 10.21 -4.33
N ILE A 601 20.04 10.40 -3.41
CA ILE A 601 20.02 11.48 -2.42
C ILE A 601 21.12 11.29 -1.38
N ASP A 602 21.16 10.13 -0.74
CA ASP A 602 22.16 9.78 0.28
C ASP A 602 23.33 8.96 -0.31
N ASN A 603 23.46 8.95 -1.64
CA ASN A 603 24.47 8.23 -2.44
C ASN A 603 24.40 6.69 -2.32
N PHE A 604 23.23 6.18 -1.94
CA PHE A 604 23.01 4.77 -1.63
C PHE A 604 22.95 3.87 -2.88
N TYR A 605 22.83 4.41 -4.10
CA TYR A 605 23.01 3.67 -5.35
C TYR A 605 24.36 2.94 -5.39
N SER A 606 25.41 3.62 -4.92
CA SER A 606 26.78 3.11 -4.93
C SER A 606 27.02 2.01 -3.88
N ARG A 607 26.40 2.14 -2.70
CA ARG A 607 26.55 1.19 -1.58
C ARG A 607 25.65 -0.03 -1.70
N CYS A 608 24.40 0.19 -2.10
CA CYS A 608 23.34 -0.78 -2.32
C CYS A 608 23.26 -1.92 -1.28
N ALA A 609 22.58 -1.65 -0.15
CA ALA A 609 22.36 -2.61 0.92
C ALA A 609 20.86 -2.71 1.34
N PRO A 610 19.96 -3.12 0.42
CA PRO A 610 18.56 -3.36 0.75
C PRO A 610 18.38 -4.51 1.75
N GLY A 611 17.21 -4.58 2.41
CA GLY A 611 16.81 -5.75 3.20
C GLY A 611 17.35 -5.88 4.63
N THR A 612 17.91 -4.82 5.23
CA THR A 612 18.43 -4.85 6.60
C THR A 612 17.36 -4.77 7.68
N LEU A 613 17.25 -5.80 8.53
CA LEU A 613 16.55 -5.77 9.82
C LEU A 613 17.56 -5.53 10.96
N ASP A 614 17.24 -4.60 11.88
CA ASP A 614 17.78 -4.69 13.25
C ASP A 614 17.06 -5.84 13.97
N LYS A 615 17.83 -6.80 14.47
CA LYS A 615 17.34 -8.00 15.15
C LYS A 615 16.65 -7.71 16.49
N ASN A 616 16.78 -6.49 17.01
CA ASN A 616 16.21 -6.05 18.29
C ASN A 616 15.02 -5.09 18.15
N ALA A 617 14.63 -4.71 16.92
CA ALA A 617 13.58 -3.72 16.68
C ALA A 617 12.16 -4.23 16.98
N TYR A 618 11.76 -4.12 18.25
CA TYR A 618 10.34 -4.23 18.68
C TYR A 618 9.51 -2.98 18.31
N GLU A 619 10.14 -1.93 17.79
CA GLU A 619 9.52 -0.65 17.43
C GLU A 619 9.81 -0.29 15.96
N TYR A 620 8.77 -0.27 15.12
CA TYR A 620 8.50 0.69 14.02
C TYR A 620 9.63 1.28 13.14
N THR A 621 10.78 0.64 12.96
CA THR A 621 12.00 1.26 12.39
C THR A 621 12.36 0.73 10.99
N GLU A 622 11.41 0.78 10.06
CA GLU A 622 11.54 0.34 8.65
C GLU A 622 11.93 1.50 7.70
N TYR A 623 13.21 1.92 7.72
CA TYR A 623 13.65 3.07 6.92
C TYR A 623 15.01 2.88 6.22
N THR A 624 14.97 2.28 5.03
CA THR A 624 15.77 2.80 3.91
C THR A 624 15.16 4.16 3.54
N ALA A 625 15.83 5.26 3.89
CA ALA A 625 15.31 6.62 3.69
C ALA A 625 15.49 7.15 2.25
N ASP A 626 15.97 6.30 1.34
CA ASP A 626 16.40 6.62 -0.03
C ASP A 626 15.64 5.72 -1.02
N GLU A 627 15.14 6.32 -2.10
CA GLU A 627 14.41 5.70 -3.21
C GLU A 627 15.25 4.60 -3.90
N MET A 628 16.58 4.71 -3.85
CA MET A 628 17.52 3.76 -4.46
C MET A 628 17.47 2.35 -3.87
N GLN A 629 17.05 2.19 -2.61
CA GLN A 629 17.04 0.92 -1.89
C GLN A 629 15.63 0.38 -1.60
N ASP A 630 14.59 1.18 -1.85
CA ASP A 630 13.19 0.76 -1.67
C ASP A 630 12.72 -0.11 -2.86
N THR A 631 11.66 -0.89 -2.66
CA THR A 631 11.21 -1.90 -3.64
C THR A 631 10.36 -1.28 -4.74
N LEU A 632 10.77 -1.46 -6.00
CA LEU A 632 10.00 -1.07 -7.18
C LEU A 632 9.05 -2.20 -7.61
N THR A 633 7.83 -1.82 -8.00
CA THR A 633 6.82 -2.73 -8.55
C THR A 633 6.24 -2.15 -9.85
N ILE A 634 6.34 -2.87 -10.97
CA ILE A 634 5.60 -2.52 -12.18
C ILE A 634 4.12 -2.79 -11.92
N HIS A 635 3.28 -1.84 -12.34
CA HIS A 635 1.83 -1.86 -12.18
C HIS A 635 1.22 -1.51 -13.55
N LEU A 636 0.67 -2.53 -14.20
CA LEU A 636 -0.13 -2.38 -15.41
C LEU A 636 -1.61 -2.43 -15.03
N ARG A 637 -2.43 -1.61 -15.67
CA ARG A 637 -3.89 -1.60 -15.48
C ARG A 637 -4.59 -1.46 -16.82
N ASP A 638 -5.38 -2.45 -17.19
CA ASP A 638 -6.26 -2.42 -18.35
C ASP A 638 -7.62 -1.83 -17.96
N GLU A 639 -7.91 -0.62 -18.44
CA GLU A 639 -9.15 0.09 -18.08
C GLU A 639 -10.40 -0.53 -18.75
N LYS A 640 -10.22 -1.48 -19.70
CA LYS A 640 -11.31 -2.19 -20.40
C LYS A 640 -11.88 -3.37 -19.60
N THR A 641 -11.02 -4.19 -18.98
CA THR A 641 -11.40 -5.41 -18.24
C THR A 641 -11.27 -5.27 -16.72
N GLY A 642 -10.67 -4.18 -16.25
CA GLY A 642 -10.32 -3.97 -14.84
C GLY A 642 -9.14 -4.83 -14.37
N VAL A 643 -8.46 -5.54 -15.28
CA VAL A 643 -7.31 -6.38 -14.94
C VAL A 643 -6.12 -5.52 -14.57
N GLU A 644 -5.63 -5.76 -13.36
CA GLU A 644 -4.41 -5.17 -12.83
C GLU A 644 -3.31 -6.25 -12.78
N LEU A 645 -2.20 -6.01 -13.48
CA LEU A 645 -1.01 -6.86 -13.42
C LEU A 645 0.10 -6.18 -12.63
N ARG A 646 0.83 -6.98 -11.86
CA ARG A 646 1.96 -6.51 -11.04
C ARG A 646 3.19 -7.39 -11.23
N SER A 647 4.37 -6.79 -11.08
CA SER A 647 5.63 -7.50 -10.98
C SER A 647 6.60 -6.76 -10.06
N VAL A 648 7.09 -7.43 -9.01
CA VAL A 648 7.94 -6.82 -7.98
C VAL A 648 9.40 -6.95 -8.40
N LEU A 649 9.99 -5.85 -8.88
CA LEU A 649 11.35 -5.85 -9.43
C LEU A 649 12.42 -6.02 -8.33
N GLY A 650 12.19 -5.48 -7.13
CA GLY A 650 13.21 -5.35 -6.08
C GLY A 650 13.78 -3.93 -6.04
N SER A 651 14.95 -3.73 -5.43
CA SER A 651 15.52 -2.38 -5.25
C SER A 651 16.17 -1.84 -6.53
N PHE A 652 16.02 -0.52 -6.78
CA PHE A 652 16.60 0.13 -7.96
C PHE A 652 18.11 -0.09 -8.05
N CYS A 653 18.84 0.01 -6.94
CA CYS A 653 20.29 -0.10 -6.91
C CYS A 653 20.81 -1.52 -7.21
N GLU A 654 19.99 -2.56 -7.08
CA GLU A 654 20.30 -3.92 -7.52
C GLU A 654 19.98 -4.08 -9.00
N ILE A 655 18.74 -3.80 -9.41
CA ILE A 655 18.28 -4.08 -10.79
C ILE A 655 19.03 -3.25 -11.83
N ALA A 656 19.45 -2.02 -11.49
CA ALA A 656 20.21 -1.15 -12.37
C ALA A 656 21.66 -1.61 -12.66
N LYS A 657 22.07 -2.75 -12.12
CA LYS A 657 23.37 -3.39 -12.37
C LYS A 657 23.24 -4.73 -13.11
N LEU A 658 22.03 -5.25 -13.33
CA LEU A 658 21.83 -6.59 -13.87
C LEU A 658 22.26 -6.74 -15.34
N ASP A 659 21.96 -5.76 -16.20
CA ASP A 659 22.42 -5.72 -17.60
C ASP A 659 23.96 -5.88 -17.70
N THR A 660 24.72 -5.17 -16.87
CA THR A 660 26.19 -5.22 -16.85
C THR A 660 26.77 -6.45 -16.12
N LEU A 661 25.99 -7.09 -15.22
CA LEU A 661 26.46 -8.23 -14.41
C LEU A 661 26.06 -9.60 -14.98
N GLN A 662 24.94 -9.66 -15.71
CA GLN A 662 24.25 -10.90 -16.11
C GLN A 662 23.61 -10.81 -17.51
N GLY A 663 23.30 -9.61 -17.99
CA GLY A 663 22.74 -9.36 -19.31
C GLY A 663 23.77 -9.17 -20.43
N ASN A 664 23.33 -8.55 -21.52
CA ASN A 664 24.08 -8.38 -22.76
C ASN A 664 24.89 -7.07 -22.83
N SER A 665 24.77 -6.21 -21.80
CA SER A 665 25.48 -4.93 -21.65
C SER A 665 25.15 -3.88 -22.70
N ASN A 666 23.90 -3.84 -23.19
CA ASN A 666 23.43 -2.83 -24.15
C ASN A 666 22.89 -1.54 -23.49
N ASN A 667 22.85 -1.47 -22.15
CA ASN A 667 22.27 -0.39 -21.34
C ASN A 667 20.72 -0.36 -21.30
N ILE A 668 20.09 -1.50 -21.62
CA ILE A 668 18.66 -1.79 -21.42
C ILE A 668 18.58 -3.12 -20.67
N LEU A 669 17.82 -3.18 -19.59
CA LEU A 669 17.50 -4.46 -18.95
C LEU A 669 16.29 -5.07 -19.65
N GLU A 670 16.46 -6.24 -20.27
CA GLU A 670 15.45 -6.86 -21.14
C GLU A 670 14.77 -8.08 -20.47
N TYR A 671 13.61 -8.50 -21.00
CA TYR A 671 12.73 -9.49 -20.32
C TYR A 671 13.17 -10.95 -20.46
N ASP A 672 14.08 -11.23 -21.37
CA ASP A 672 14.81 -12.50 -21.47
C ASP A 672 15.98 -12.56 -20.46
N GLU A 673 16.56 -11.42 -20.11
CA GLU A 673 17.59 -11.28 -19.08
C GLU A 673 17.00 -11.29 -17.65
N PHE A 674 15.86 -10.61 -17.47
CA PHE A 674 15.24 -10.41 -16.16
C PHE A 674 13.77 -10.85 -16.15
N GLU A 675 13.52 -12.03 -15.58
CA GLU A 675 12.22 -12.73 -15.59
C GLU A 675 11.02 -11.86 -15.18
N ARG A 676 11.24 -10.85 -14.33
CA ARG A 676 10.21 -9.95 -13.78
C ARG A 676 9.77 -8.82 -14.72
N LEU A 677 10.37 -8.67 -15.90
CA LEU A 677 9.87 -7.79 -16.97
C LEU A 677 8.87 -8.52 -17.92
N ASN A 678 8.64 -9.81 -17.71
CA ASN A 678 7.46 -10.52 -18.23
C ASN A 678 6.29 -10.28 -17.27
N VAL A 679 5.57 -9.17 -17.46
CA VAL A 679 4.51 -8.74 -16.53
C VAL A 679 3.19 -9.40 -16.94
N GLY A 680 2.88 -10.53 -16.31
CA GLY A 680 1.76 -11.41 -16.67
C GLY A 680 0.88 -11.78 -15.47
N TYR A 681 -0.04 -12.71 -15.70
CA TYR A 681 -0.92 -13.23 -14.66
C TYR A 681 -0.13 -13.97 -13.55
N VAL A 682 0.94 -14.69 -13.92
CA VAL A 682 1.84 -15.41 -13.03
C VAL A 682 2.74 -14.47 -12.22
N SER A 683 3.27 -13.39 -12.81
CA SER A 683 4.03 -12.39 -12.05
C SER A 683 3.15 -11.72 -10.99
N THR A 684 1.88 -11.49 -11.32
CA THR A 684 0.88 -10.88 -10.44
C THR A 684 0.48 -11.81 -9.30
N ALA A 685 0.24 -13.09 -9.59
CA ALA A 685 0.03 -14.13 -8.57
C ALA A 685 1.25 -14.26 -7.62
N ARG A 686 2.47 -14.25 -8.17
CA ARG A 686 3.72 -14.22 -7.38
C ARG A 686 3.83 -12.94 -6.54
N ALA A 687 3.44 -11.77 -7.05
CA ALA A 687 3.44 -10.51 -6.30
C ALA A 687 2.46 -10.53 -5.10
N ALA A 688 1.24 -11.00 -5.31
CA ALA A 688 0.24 -11.17 -4.26
C ALA A 688 0.68 -12.19 -3.20
N MET A 689 1.31 -13.31 -3.61
CA MET A 689 1.91 -14.28 -2.70
C MET A 689 3.19 -13.78 -2.01
N LEU A 690 3.95 -12.86 -2.62
CA LEU A 690 5.09 -12.22 -1.97
C LEU A 690 4.61 -11.34 -0.82
N LEU A 691 3.61 -10.47 -1.08
CA LEU A 691 2.94 -9.64 -0.07
C LEU A 691 2.41 -10.49 1.10
N LYS A 692 1.76 -11.61 0.78
CA LYS A 692 1.28 -12.60 1.77
C LYS A 692 2.39 -13.20 2.63
N SER A 693 3.62 -13.30 2.12
CA SER A 693 4.77 -13.85 2.86
C SER A 693 5.51 -12.84 3.73
N ILE A 694 5.49 -11.55 3.34
CA ILE A 694 6.24 -10.47 4.03
C ILE A 694 5.40 -9.71 5.06
N VAL A 695 4.07 -9.82 5.05
CA VAL A 695 3.26 -9.36 6.19
C VAL A 695 3.75 -10.02 7.49
N SER A 696 3.75 -9.23 8.55
CA SER A 696 4.11 -9.68 9.91
C SER A 696 3.38 -10.96 10.34
N ARG A 697 3.90 -11.70 11.33
CA ARG A 697 3.26 -12.94 11.83
C ARG A 697 1.81 -12.73 12.33
N THR A 698 1.48 -11.52 12.77
CA THR A 698 0.14 -11.08 13.16
C THR A 698 -0.72 -10.61 11.98
N GLY A 699 -0.16 -10.51 10.77
CA GLY A 699 -0.84 -10.15 9.53
C GLY A 699 -1.19 -8.66 9.40
N SER A 700 -0.36 -7.77 9.93
CA SER A 700 -0.40 -6.33 9.63
C SER A 700 0.71 -5.94 8.64
N LEU A 701 0.42 -4.96 7.78
CA LEU A 701 1.36 -4.32 6.83
C LEU A 701 2.28 -3.26 7.48
N ALA A 702 2.31 -3.18 8.82
CA ALA A 702 3.17 -2.23 9.54
C ALA A 702 4.70 -2.46 9.35
N TYR A 703 5.10 -3.58 8.74
CA TYR A 703 6.49 -4.06 8.61
C TYR A 703 6.68 -4.80 7.26
N ALA A 704 6.77 -4.09 6.15
CA ALA A 704 6.70 -4.65 4.78
C ALA A 704 8.05 -4.63 4.06
N LEU A 705 9.10 -5.05 4.78
CA LEU A 705 10.52 -4.84 4.46
C LEU A 705 10.87 -4.94 2.97
N PRO A 706 11.60 -3.96 2.39
CA PRO A 706 12.25 -4.12 1.10
C PRO A 706 13.05 -5.42 1.06
N GLN A 707 12.87 -6.24 0.03
CA GLN A 707 13.56 -7.53 -0.11
C GLN A 707 14.74 -7.38 -1.07
N THR A 708 15.85 -8.05 -0.79
CA THR A 708 16.93 -8.17 -1.77
C THR A 708 16.46 -8.95 -2.99
N ASN A 709 17.10 -8.74 -4.14
CA ASN A 709 16.82 -9.47 -5.37
C ASN A 709 16.94 -11.01 -5.17
N GLU A 710 17.89 -11.45 -4.35
CA GLU A 710 18.07 -12.86 -3.95
C GLU A 710 16.91 -13.37 -3.09
N GLN A 711 16.45 -12.60 -2.09
CA GLN A 711 15.30 -12.97 -1.25
C GLN A 711 13.99 -13.08 -2.04
N ILE A 712 13.79 -12.24 -3.07
CA ILE A 712 12.65 -12.34 -3.98
C ILE A 712 12.70 -13.66 -4.77
N ILE A 713 13.86 -14.00 -5.33
CA ILE A 713 14.09 -15.26 -6.07
C ILE A 713 13.88 -16.48 -5.15
N GLU A 714 14.44 -16.46 -3.93
CA GLU A 714 14.25 -17.54 -2.95
C GLU A 714 12.76 -17.74 -2.65
N LYS A 715 12.04 -16.67 -2.31
CA LYS A 715 10.60 -16.71 -2.03
C LYS A 715 9.79 -17.20 -3.23
N TYR A 716 10.08 -16.73 -4.44
CA TYR A 716 9.41 -17.19 -5.67
C TYR A 716 9.66 -18.68 -5.93
N SER A 717 10.87 -19.18 -5.68
CA SER A 717 11.19 -20.61 -5.82
C SER A 717 10.43 -21.51 -4.83
N GLN A 718 10.02 -20.96 -3.68
CA GLN A 718 9.27 -21.65 -2.64
C GLN A 718 7.74 -21.59 -2.84
N MET A 719 7.23 -20.82 -3.81
CA MET A 719 5.78 -20.68 -4.02
C MET A 719 5.16 -21.95 -4.65
N PRO A 720 4.14 -22.57 -4.03
CA PRO A 720 3.50 -23.76 -4.57
C PRO A 720 2.85 -23.52 -5.95
N ARG A 721 3.37 -24.21 -6.98
CA ARG A 721 2.94 -24.08 -8.39
C ARG A 721 1.41 -24.08 -8.60
N LYS A 722 0.68 -24.97 -7.92
CA LYS A 722 -0.79 -25.07 -8.05
C LYS A 722 -1.50 -23.78 -7.62
N GLN A 723 -1.09 -23.20 -6.49
CA GLN A 723 -1.64 -21.95 -5.98
C GLN A 723 -1.31 -20.77 -6.90
N VAL A 724 -0.08 -20.70 -7.42
CA VAL A 724 0.32 -19.67 -8.39
C VAL A 724 -0.50 -19.75 -9.67
N GLU A 725 -0.68 -20.95 -10.24
CA GLU A 725 -1.49 -21.15 -11.45
C GLU A 725 -2.98 -20.83 -11.22
N LEU A 726 -3.56 -21.16 -10.06
CA LEU A 726 -4.95 -20.83 -9.74
C LEU A 726 -5.18 -19.31 -9.67
N LEU A 727 -4.30 -18.59 -8.98
CA LEU A 727 -4.39 -17.13 -8.82
C LEU A 727 -4.12 -16.41 -10.15
N ALA A 728 -3.18 -16.89 -10.96
CA ALA A 728 -2.94 -16.37 -12.29
C ALA A 728 -4.14 -16.63 -13.22
N ALA A 729 -4.69 -17.85 -13.21
CA ALA A 729 -5.82 -18.22 -14.05
C ALA A 729 -7.11 -17.44 -13.72
N PHE A 730 -7.28 -16.96 -12.49
CA PHE A 730 -8.36 -16.04 -12.11
C PHE A 730 -8.25 -14.71 -12.88
N LEU A 731 -7.08 -14.10 -12.90
CA LEU A 731 -6.83 -12.87 -13.68
C LEU A 731 -6.96 -13.09 -15.19
N ALA A 732 -6.44 -14.21 -15.69
CA ALA A 732 -6.54 -14.57 -17.12
C ALA A 732 -8.00 -14.78 -17.56
N LEU A 733 -8.86 -15.29 -16.67
CA LEU A 733 -10.28 -15.44 -16.92
C LEU A 733 -11.01 -14.09 -16.96
N GLN A 734 -10.66 -13.13 -16.09
CA GLN A 734 -11.19 -11.76 -16.19
C GLN A 734 -10.81 -11.12 -17.54
N ALA A 735 -9.54 -11.21 -17.96
CA ALA A 735 -9.08 -10.68 -19.24
C ALA A 735 -9.84 -11.30 -20.43
N LYS A 736 -10.26 -12.56 -20.31
CA LYS A 736 -11.08 -13.25 -21.32
C LYS A 736 -12.57 -12.84 -21.29
N GLY A 737 -13.08 -12.45 -20.13
CA GLY A 737 -14.47 -12.00 -19.87
C GLY A 737 -15.57 -13.04 -20.16
N LYS A 738 -15.21 -14.29 -20.48
CA LYS A 738 -16.14 -15.33 -20.96
C LYS A 738 -15.67 -16.74 -20.61
N LEU A 739 -16.62 -17.61 -20.27
CA LEU A 739 -16.38 -19.04 -20.01
C LEU A 739 -17.62 -19.86 -20.39
N PHE A 740 -17.45 -20.97 -21.12
CA PHE A 740 -18.55 -21.84 -21.58
C PHE A 740 -19.74 -21.10 -22.24
N SER A 741 -19.46 -20.01 -22.95
CA SER A 741 -20.42 -19.06 -23.58
C SER A 741 -21.09 -18.06 -22.64
N SER A 742 -21.08 -18.29 -21.32
CA SER A 742 -21.47 -17.31 -20.31
C SER A 742 -20.49 -16.13 -20.29
N LEU A 743 -20.99 -14.94 -19.93
CA LEU A 743 -20.16 -13.78 -19.57
C LEU A 743 -19.61 -13.98 -18.15
N VAL A 744 -18.39 -13.50 -17.90
CA VAL A 744 -17.73 -13.60 -16.60
C VAL A 744 -17.12 -12.26 -16.24
N ASP A 745 -17.50 -11.73 -15.08
CA ASP A 745 -16.83 -10.63 -14.38
C ASP A 745 -16.57 -11.09 -12.94
N LEU A 746 -15.32 -11.01 -12.51
CA LEU A 746 -14.82 -11.53 -11.24
C LEU A 746 -14.57 -10.43 -10.20
N SER A 747 -14.85 -9.16 -10.54
CA SER A 747 -14.74 -8.03 -9.63
C SER A 747 -16.00 -7.93 -8.75
N GLU A 748 -15.93 -8.45 -7.52
CA GLU A 748 -16.99 -8.35 -6.51
C GLU A 748 -16.77 -7.16 -5.55
N ARG A 749 -15.55 -6.60 -5.54
CA ARG A 749 -15.13 -5.40 -4.80
C ARG A 749 -14.94 -4.20 -5.72
N ALA A 750 -14.35 -3.13 -5.17
CA ALA A 750 -13.99 -1.92 -5.89
C ALA A 750 -12.89 -2.14 -6.96
N ASP A 751 -12.04 -3.16 -6.82
CA ASP A 751 -11.11 -3.59 -7.86
C ASP A 751 -10.77 -5.10 -7.76
N LEU A 752 -10.38 -5.68 -8.91
CA LEU A 752 -10.06 -7.10 -9.08
C LEU A 752 -8.83 -7.54 -8.27
N TYR A 753 -7.88 -6.64 -7.99
CA TYR A 753 -6.66 -6.99 -7.26
C TYR A 753 -6.95 -7.15 -5.76
N ASP A 754 -7.83 -6.33 -5.20
CA ASP A 754 -8.36 -6.53 -3.84
C ASP A 754 -9.17 -7.84 -3.71
N ASP A 755 -9.82 -8.32 -4.78
CA ASP A 755 -10.43 -9.67 -4.80
C ASP A 755 -9.40 -10.80 -4.92
N LEU A 756 -8.35 -10.64 -5.75
CA LEU A 756 -7.20 -11.56 -5.78
C LEU A 756 -6.53 -11.66 -4.40
N LEU A 757 -6.40 -10.54 -3.69
CA LEU A 757 -5.91 -10.48 -2.32
C LEU A 757 -6.90 -11.15 -1.33
N ALA A 758 -8.21 -10.99 -1.51
CA ALA A 758 -9.21 -11.67 -0.71
C ALA A 758 -9.13 -13.21 -0.84
N LEU A 759 -8.83 -13.74 -2.04
CA LEU A 759 -8.54 -15.17 -2.24
C LEU A 759 -7.36 -15.65 -1.36
N LEU A 760 -6.37 -14.80 -1.09
CA LEU A 760 -5.26 -15.04 -0.16
C LEU A 760 -5.56 -14.72 1.32
N ASN A 761 -6.79 -14.32 1.66
CA ASN A 761 -7.16 -13.74 2.96
C ASN A 761 -6.28 -12.52 3.31
N ILE A 762 -6.16 -11.57 2.38
CA ILE A 762 -5.63 -10.23 2.59
C ILE A 762 -6.78 -9.24 2.30
N ASP A 763 -6.90 -8.22 3.14
CA ASP A 763 -7.91 -7.17 3.02
C ASP A 763 -7.26 -5.83 3.40
N LEU A 764 -6.93 -5.02 2.39
CA LEU A 764 -6.14 -3.79 2.56
C LEU A 764 -6.87 -2.69 3.36
N SER A 765 -8.18 -2.82 3.58
CA SER A 765 -8.97 -1.86 4.37
C SER A 765 -8.76 -1.97 5.88
N LYS A 766 -8.13 -3.05 6.37
CA LYS A 766 -8.08 -3.40 7.80
C LYS A 766 -6.70 -3.17 8.42
N TYR A 767 -6.66 -2.61 9.63
CA TYR A 767 -5.42 -2.45 10.44
C TYR A 767 -4.62 -3.77 10.59
N ARG A 768 -5.35 -4.88 10.70
CA ARG A 768 -4.84 -6.24 10.52
C ARG A 768 -5.39 -6.77 9.19
N VAL A 769 -4.61 -6.65 8.12
CA VAL A 769 -5.03 -7.05 6.77
C VAL A 769 -5.18 -8.57 6.60
N SER A 770 -4.57 -9.38 7.47
CA SER A 770 -4.58 -10.84 7.35
C SER A 770 -4.51 -11.54 8.71
N ASP A 771 -4.98 -12.79 8.77
CA ASP A 771 -4.86 -13.59 10.00
C ASP A 771 -3.46 -14.15 10.22
N ASN A 772 -2.73 -14.46 9.14
CA ASN A 772 -1.40 -15.06 9.15
C ASN A 772 -0.72 -14.91 7.77
N ASN A 773 0.59 -15.19 7.71
CA ASN A 773 1.41 -15.11 6.50
C ASN A 773 1.57 -16.46 5.74
N ALA A 774 0.73 -17.47 6.01
CA ALA A 774 0.78 -18.76 5.33
C ALA A 774 -0.13 -18.77 4.09
N TYR A 775 0.28 -19.52 3.06
CA TYR A 775 -0.52 -19.71 1.85
C TYR A 775 -1.72 -20.65 2.10
N PRO A 776 -2.90 -20.36 1.52
CA PRO A 776 -4.01 -21.32 1.49
C PRO A 776 -3.64 -22.60 0.71
N SER A 777 -4.36 -23.70 0.98
CA SER A 777 -4.27 -24.89 0.13
C SER A 777 -4.90 -24.60 -1.24
N ALA A 778 -4.50 -25.35 -2.28
CA ALA A 778 -5.12 -25.23 -3.60
C ALA A 778 -6.63 -25.50 -3.56
N GLU A 779 -7.07 -26.45 -2.72
CA GLU A 779 -8.47 -26.71 -2.36
C GLU A 779 -9.15 -25.48 -1.72
N THR A 780 -8.50 -24.81 -0.76
CA THR A 780 -9.03 -23.58 -0.15
C THR A 780 -9.20 -22.46 -1.18
N LEU A 781 -8.29 -22.34 -2.16
CA LEU A 781 -8.43 -21.39 -3.27
C LEU A 781 -9.56 -21.78 -4.21
N LEU A 782 -9.66 -23.06 -4.60
CA LEU A 782 -10.73 -23.57 -5.45
C LEU A 782 -12.11 -23.33 -4.85
N ASN A 783 -12.29 -23.60 -3.56
CA ASN A 783 -13.56 -23.38 -2.85
C ASN A 783 -13.92 -21.88 -2.76
N ARG A 784 -12.92 -20.98 -2.76
CA ARG A 784 -13.13 -19.53 -2.81
C ARG A 784 -13.51 -19.05 -4.21
N ILE A 785 -12.79 -19.50 -5.24
CA ILE A 785 -13.10 -19.22 -6.65
C ILE A 785 -14.50 -19.75 -7.02
N ALA A 786 -14.88 -20.94 -6.52
CA ALA A 786 -16.23 -21.50 -6.69
C ALA A 786 -17.33 -20.71 -5.95
N SER A 787 -16.97 -19.88 -4.97
CA SER A 787 -17.92 -19.02 -4.23
C SER A 787 -18.12 -17.63 -4.83
N THR A 788 -17.30 -17.23 -5.81
CA THR A 788 -17.50 -16.03 -6.63
C THR A 788 -18.78 -16.17 -7.44
N SER A 789 -19.64 -15.15 -7.40
CA SER A 789 -20.97 -15.13 -7.98
C SER A 789 -20.99 -15.46 -9.48
N ALA A 790 -20.11 -14.85 -10.28
CA ALA A 790 -20.03 -15.12 -11.72
C ALA A 790 -19.60 -16.56 -12.05
N ILE A 791 -18.59 -17.11 -11.36
CA ILE A 791 -18.21 -18.54 -11.47
C ILE A 791 -19.40 -19.42 -11.10
N GLY A 792 -20.14 -19.05 -10.06
CA GLY A 792 -21.37 -19.68 -9.65
C GLY A 792 -22.47 -19.68 -10.73
N GLN A 793 -22.66 -18.54 -11.40
CA GLN A 793 -23.63 -18.40 -12.49
C GLN A 793 -23.26 -19.30 -13.69
N VAL A 794 -21.98 -19.39 -14.06
CA VAL A 794 -21.51 -20.33 -15.10
C VAL A 794 -21.90 -21.77 -14.75
N LEU A 795 -21.79 -22.17 -13.47
CA LEU A 795 -22.15 -23.51 -13.00
C LEU A 795 -23.67 -23.75 -12.89
N ILE A 796 -24.47 -22.69 -12.73
CA ILE A 796 -25.94 -22.77 -12.77
C ILE A 796 -26.44 -22.90 -14.22
N GLU A 797 -25.82 -22.19 -15.16
CA GLU A 797 -26.15 -22.24 -16.59
C GLU A 797 -25.69 -23.54 -17.27
N ASN A 798 -24.57 -24.11 -16.83
CA ASN A 798 -23.96 -25.32 -17.40
C ASN A 798 -24.02 -26.47 -16.37
N ILE A 799 -25.15 -27.18 -16.33
CA ILE A 799 -25.41 -28.24 -15.34
C ILE A 799 -24.48 -29.48 -15.50
N ASP A 800 -23.87 -29.64 -16.66
CA ASP A 800 -22.86 -30.66 -17.00
C ASP A 800 -21.40 -30.20 -16.71
N VAL A 801 -21.22 -29.04 -16.07
CA VAL A 801 -19.92 -28.45 -15.72
C VAL A 801 -19.77 -28.34 -14.20
N ASN A 802 -18.64 -28.82 -13.66
CA ASN A 802 -18.24 -28.65 -12.26
C ASN A 802 -16.97 -27.78 -12.13
N ILE A 803 -16.56 -27.45 -10.89
CA ILE A 803 -15.39 -26.59 -10.65
C ILE A 803 -14.10 -27.13 -11.28
N SER A 804 -13.94 -28.45 -11.46
CA SER A 804 -12.75 -29.02 -12.10
C SER A 804 -12.66 -28.74 -13.60
N HIS A 805 -13.81 -28.68 -14.28
CA HIS A 805 -13.91 -28.24 -15.68
C HIS A 805 -13.57 -26.75 -15.82
N ILE A 806 -14.12 -25.90 -14.95
CA ILE A 806 -13.76 -24.47 -14.86
C ILE A 806 -12.26 -24.31 -14.62
N THR A 807 -11.69 -25.05 -13.65
CA THR A 807 -10.26 -25.00 -13.32
C THR A 807 -9.39 -25.37 -14.52
N GLN A 808 -9.74 -26.42 -15.26
CA GLN A 808 -8.98 -26.82 -16.45
C GLN A 808 -9.09 -25.78 -17.58
N ALA A 809 -10.25 -25.15 -17.76
CA ALA A 809 -10.44 -24.11 -18.76
C ALA A 809 -9.68 -22.82 -18.42
N MET A 810 -9.83 -22.29 -17.20
CA MET A 810 -9.14 -21.06 -16.78
C MET A 810 -7.61 -21.23 -16.77
N THR A 811 -7.09 -22.38 -16.30
CA THR A 811 -5.64 -22.63 -16.31
C THR A 811 -5.06 -22.84 -17.71
N ALA A 812 -5.88 -23.19 -18.71
CA ALA A 812 -5.43 -23.27 -20.10
C ALA A 812 -5.18 -21.88 -20.72
N LEU A 813 -5.86 -20.83 -20.26
CA LEU A 813 -5.66 -19.44 -20.73
C LEU A 813 -4.23 -18.94 -20.48
N LEU A 814 -3.55 -19.47 -19.45
CA LEU A 814 -2.14 -19.15 -19.17
C LEU A 814 -1.17 -19.60 -20.27
N ALA A 815 -1.60 -20.49 -21.18
CA ALA A 815 -0.83 -20.86 -22.36
C ALA A 815 -1.05 -19.93 -23.57
N GLU A 816 -2.07 -19.06 -23.54
CA GLU A 816 -2.35 -18.09 -24.61
C GLU A 816 -1.50 -16.80 -24.46
N SER A 817 -1.17 -16.45 -23.20
CA SER A 817 -0.32 -15.32 -22.83
C SER A 817 1.17 -15.60 -23.06
N GLU A 818 1.80 -14.81 -23.93
CA GLU A 818 3.23 -14.92 -24.25
C GLU A 818 4.15 -14.50 -23.08
N ALA A 819 3.70 -13.52 -22.28
CA ALA A 819 4.41 -13.10 -21.07
C ALA A 819 4.43 -14.23 -20.02
N ASP A 820 3.32 -14.96 -19.86
CA ASP A 820 3.22 -16.04 -18.88
C ASP A 820 3.90 -17.33 -19.33
N GLN A 821 3.99 -17.61 -20.64
CA GLN A 821 4.75 -18.74 -21.20
C GLN A 821 6.21 -18.77 -20.69
N TYR A 822 6.83 -17.62 -20.40
CA TYR A 822 8.17 -17.54 -19.83
C TYR A 822 8.32 -18.37 -18.54
N TYR A 823 7.28 -18.40 -17.70
CA TYR A 823 7.31 -19.09 -16.40
C TYR A 823 7.08 -20.61 -16.50
N PHE A 824 6.87 -21.16 -17.70
CA PHE A 824 6.61 -22.58 -17.94
C PHE A 824 7.73 -23.22 -18.79
N PRO A 825 8.60 -24.05 -18.19
CA PRO A 825 9.65 -24.75 -18.94
C PRO A 825 9.10 -25.62 -20.08
N SER A 826 9.90 -25.83 -21.13
CA SER A 826 9.46 -26.60 -22.30
C SER A 826 8.92 -27.98 -21.92
N GLY A 827 7.72 -28.31 -22.43
CA GLY A 827 6.97 -29.52 -22.09
C GLY A 827 6.08 -29.42 -20.83
N VAL A 828 6.16 -28.34 -20.05
CA VAL A 828 5.32 -28.11 -18.87
C VAL A 828 4.05 -27.36 -19.25
N ARG A 829 2.91 -28.06 -19.36
CA ARG A 829 1.61 -27.42 -19.61
C ARG A 829 1.06 -26.76 -18.33
N PRO A 830 0.59 -25.50 -18.38
CA PRO A 830 -0.26 -24.90 -17.33
C PRO A 830 -1.51 -25.74 -17.10
N GLY A 831 -1.96 -25.88 -15.85
CA GLY A 831 -3.11 -26.72 -15.51
C GLY A 831 -2.89 -28.23 -15.69
N GLY A 832 -1.70 -28.68 -16.10
CA GLY A 832 -1.38 -30.11 -16.34
C GLY A 832 -1.42 -31.03 -15.09
N TRP A 833 -1.84 -30.50 -13.95
CA TRP A 833 -2.11 -31.22 -12.70
C TRP A 833 -3.60 -31.33 -12.35
N VAL A 834 -4.48 -30.67 -13.12
CA VAL A 834 -5.93 -30.67 -12.89
C VAL A 834 -6.49 -32.02 -13.35
N THR A 835 -7.18 -32.70 -12.44
CA THR A 835 -8.02 -33.85 -12.78
C THR A 835 -9.42 -33.32 -13.01
N VAL A 836 -9.97 -33.53 -14.21
CA VAL A 836 -11.37 -33.21 -14.50
C VAL A 836 -12.22 -34.40 -14.05
N TYR A 837 -13.10 -34.16 -13.09
CA TYR A 837 -14.05 -35.15 -12.57
C TYR A 837 -15.36 -35.08 -13.36
N PRO A 838 -16.02 -36.22 -13.64
CA PRO A 838 -17.32 -36.23 -14.30
C PRO A 838 -18.39 -35.55 -13.42
N VAL A 839 -19.54 -35.23 -14.04
CA VAL A 839 -20.67 -34.56 -13.36
C VAL A 839 -21.83 -35.54 -13.07
N ASN A 840 -21.60 -36.85 -13.23
CA ASN A 840 -22.42 -37.83 -12.54
C ASN A 840 -22.09 -37.80 -11.03
N GLY A 841 -23.09 -38.00 -10.16
CA GLY A 841 -22.91 -37.84 -8.72
C GLY A 841 -21.95 -38.84 -8.05
N LEU A 842 -21.45 -39.83 -8.81
CA LEU A 842 -20.62 -40.93 -8.33
C LEU A 842 -19.17 -40.52 -8.11
N ASP A 843 -18.73 -40.61 -6.86
CA ASP A 843 -17.34 -40.59 -6.46
C ASP A 843 -16.53 -41.67 -7.20
N ALA A 844 -15.27 -41.39 -7.53
CA ALA A 844 -14.41 -42.32 -8.26
C ALA A 844 -14.25 -43.68 -7.55
N SER A 845 -14.36 -43.71 -6.21
CA SER A 845 -14.41 -44.95 -5.42
C SER A 845 -15.68 -45.78 -5.66
N CYS A 846 -16.81 -45.15 -6.00
CA CYS A 846 -18.10 -45.79 -6.21
C CYS A 846 -18.35 -46.30 -7.64
N GLN A 847 -17.66 -45.75 -8.65
CA GLN A 847 -17.88 -46.05 -10.07
C GLN A 847 -17.63 -47.52 -10.46
N SER A 848 -17.05 -48.35 -9.57
CA SER A 848 -16.86 -49.80 -9.76
C SER A 848 -17.65 -50.68 -8.79
N LEU A 849 -18.47 -50.08 -7.91
CA LEU A 849 -19.20 -50.76 -6.82
C LEU A 849 -20.71 -50.51 -6.83
N VAL A 850 -21.18 -49.58 -7.66
CA VAL A 850 -22.59 -49.21 -7.85
C VAL A 850 -22.99 -49.56 -9.29
N ASP A 851 -24.14 -50.23 -9.48
CA ASP A 851 -24.65 -50.51 -10.83
C ASP A 851 -25.08 -49.20 -11.54
N GLU A 852 -24.82 -49.09 -12.84
CA GLU A 852 -25.11 -47.88 -13.65
C GLU A 852 -26.59 -47.42 -13.59
N ASN A 853 -27.51 -48.35 -13.31
CA ASN A 853 -28.94 -48.08 -13.15
C ASN A 853 -29.46 -48.23 -11.69
N GLN A 854 -28.59 -48.19 -10.69
CA GLN A 854 -28.98 -48.24 -9.28
C GLN A 854 -29.60 -46.93 -8.81
N LEU A 855 -30.65 -47.05 -7.98
CA LEU A 855 -31.25 -45.93 -7.29
C LEU A 855 -30.43 -45.53 -6.06
N LEU A 856 -30.13 -44.24 -5.94
CA LEU A 856 -29.19 -43.65 -4.99
C LEU A 856 -29.83 -42.54 -4.14
N GLY A 857 -29.03 -41.96 -3.24
CA GLY A 857 -29.39 -40.82 -2.40
C GLY A 857 -30.23 -41.18 -1.18
N LEU A 858 -30.23 -42.45 -0.74
CA LEU A 858 -31.08 -42.89 0.37
C LEU A 858 -30.72 -42.17 1.67
N ARG A 859 -31.74 -41.54 2.26
CA ARG A 859 -31.63 -40.64 3.41
C ARG A 859 -32.87 -40.68 4.28
N ILE A 860 -32.68 -40.41 5.57
CA ILE A 860 -33.79 -40.07 6.46
C ILE A 860 -34.12 -38.60 6.21
N GLU A 861 -35.37 -38.31 5.85
CA GLU A 861 -35.88 -36.94 5.64
C GLU A 861 -36.82 -36.48 6.76
N GLY A 862 -37.09 -37.35 7.74
CA GLY A 862 -37.81 -37.03 8.97
C GLY A 862 -38.06 -38.27 9.83
N ARG A 863 -38.32 -38.09 11.12
CA ARG A 863 -38.71 -39.18 12.04
C ARG A 863 -39.40 -38.65 13.29
N GLY A 864 -40.12 -39.53 13.98
CA GLY A 864 -40.72 -39.19 15.27
C GLY A 864 -41.57 -40.32 15.84
N GLU A 865 -42.56 -39.93 16.63
CA GLU A 865 -43.56 -40.82 17.24
C GLU A 865 -44.95 -40.22 17.00
N ASP A 866 -45.95 -41.07 16.77
CA ASP A 866 -47.36 -40.69 16.71
C ASP A 866 -48.23 -41.76 17.41
N SER A 867 -49.56 -41.65 17.33
CA SER A 867 -50.47 -42.58 18.02
C SER A 867 -50.45 -44.02 17.49
N LEU A 868 -49.66 -44.32 16.45
CA LEU A 868 -49.44 -45.66 15.91
C LEU A 868 -48.07 -46.25 16.33
N GLY A 869 -47.17 -45.45 16.92
CA GLY A 869 -45.81 -45.84 17.28
C GLY A 869 -44.77 -44.93 16.61
N HIS A 870 -43.55 -45.41 16.40
CA HIS A 870 -42.53 -44.62 15.71
C HIS A 870 -42.75 -44.57 14.21
N TRP A 871 -42.30 -43.48 13.59
CA TRP A 871 -42.35 -43.27 12.16
C TRP A 871 -41.01 -42.75 11.61
N VAL A 872 -40.78 -42.98 10.32
CA VAL A 872 -39.60 -42.50 9.59
C VAL A 872 -39.99 -42.18 8.16
N THR A 873 -39.51 -41.05 7.65
CA THR A 873 -39.63 -40.69 6.24
C THR A 873 -38.31 -40.96 5.55
N ILE A 874 -38.35 -41.84 4.55
CA ILE A 874 -37.21 -42.16 3.69
C ILE A 874 -37.37 -41.37 2.39
N GLY A 875 -36.29 -40.72 1.97
CA GLY A 875 -36.18 -40.05 0.67
C GLY A 875 -35.02 -40.61 -0.14
N TRP A 876 -35.03 -40.29 -1.43
CA TRP A 876 -34.03 -40.73 -2.42
C TRP A 876 -33.94 -39.73 -3.56
N ASP A 877 -32.99 -39.93 -4.47
CA ASP A 877 -32.78 -39.05 -5.62
C ASP A 877 -33.64 -39.46 -6.83
N SER A 878 -33.91 -38.51 -7.72
CA SER A 878 -34.71 -38.76 -8.92
C SER A 878 -33.93 -39.61 -9.91
N GLN A 879 -34.44 -40.79 -10.27
CA GLN A 879 -33.85 -41.58 -11.32
C GLN A 879 -34.36 -41.13 -12.71
N PRO A 880 -33.48 -40.85 -13.70
CA PRO A 880 -33.90 -40.47 -15.05
C PRO A 880 -34.85 -41.50 -15.67
N GLY A 881 -35.98 -41.03 -16.23
CA GLY A 881 -37.01 -41.88 -16.82
C GLY A 881 -37.96 -42.60 -15.84
N ALA A 882 -37.73 -42.50 -14.52
CA ALA A 882 -38.64 -43.08 -13.52
C ALA A 882 -39.93 -42.26 -13.39
N SER A 883 -41.07 -42.95 -13.32
CA SER A 883 -42.39 -42.38 -13.07
C SER A 883 -43.03 -42.90 -11.78
N SER A 884 -42.52 -43.99 -11.20
CA SER A 884 -42.96 -44.52 -9.91
C SER A 884 -41.86 -45.31 -9.19
N TYR A 885 -42.02 -45.45 -7.89
CA TYR A 885 -41.08 -46.08 -6.97
C TYR A 885 -41.80 -47.04 -6.01
N THR A 886 -41.08 -48.02 -5.48
CA THR A 886 -41.55 -48.89 -4.39
C THR A 886 -40.52 -48.86 -3.26
N LEU A 887 -40.96 -48.41 -2.08
CA LEU A 887 -40.21 -48.51 -0.82
C LEU A 887 -40.55 -49.86 -0.16
N ALA A 888 -39.54 -50.58 0.31
CA ALA A 888 -39.66 -51.91 0.89
C ALA A 888 -38.96 -51.97 2.25
N TRP A 889 -39.55 -52.66 3.24
CA TRP A 889 -38.92 -52.85 4.56
C TRP A 889 -39.32 -54.14 5.28
N GLY A 890 -38.43 -54.60 6.17
CA GLY A 890 -38.63 -55.77 7.03
C GLY A 890 -37.61 -55.86 8.17
N GLU A 891 -37.84 -56.76 9.12
CA GLU A 891 -36.89 -57.04 10.23
C GLU A 891 -35.72 -57.94 9.81
N GLU A 892 -35.81 -58.59 8.65
CA GLU A 892 -34.73 -59.39 8.04
C GLU A 892 -34.20 -58.71 6.77
N SER A 893 -32.94 -59.02 6.41
CA SER A 893 -32.25 -58.46 5.25
C SER A 893 -32.72 -59.12 3.95
N PHE A 894 -32.95 -58.33 2.89
CA PHE A 894 -33.43 -58.81 1.58
C PHE A 894 -32.64 -58.25 0.40
N SER A 895 -32.52 -59.04 -0.66
CA SER A 895 -31.80 -58.68 -1.89
C SER A 895 -32.66 -57.95 -2.93
N GLN A 896 -33.96 -58.21 -2.95
CA GLN A 896 -34.92 -57.67 -3.92
C GLN A 896 -36.16 -57.12 -3.20
N VAL A 897 -36.73 -56.03 -3.72
CA VAL A 897 -37.96 -55.40 -3.21
C VAL A 897 -39.13 -56.38 -3.12
N ALA A 898 -39.23 -57.32 -4.06
CA ALA A 898 -40.26 -58.36 -4.11
C ALA A 898 -40.19 -59.41 -2.98
N TYR A 899 -39.13 -59.42 -2.16
CA TYR A 899 -38.96 -60.34 -1.02
C TYR A 899 -39.15 -59.66 0.34
N ALA A 900 -39.44 -58.36 0.39
CA ALA A 900 -39.71 -57.68 1.65
C ALA A 900 -41.11 -58.03 2.19
N PRO A 901 -41.28 -58.18 3.52
CA PRO A 901 -42.59 -58.46 4.12
C PRO A 901 -43.56 -57.26 4.04
N ASN A 902 -43.05 -56.04 3.86
CA ASN A 902 -43.84 -54.83 3.66
C ASN A 902 -43.33 -54.03 2.46
N VAL A 903 -44.26 -53.49 1.66
CA VAL A 903 -43.97 -52.65 0.48
C VAL A 903 -44.96 -51.51 0.36
N LEU A 904 -44.52 -50.38 -0.17
CA LEU A 904 -45.28 -49.15 -0.37
C LEU A 904 -44.95 -48.53 -1.75
N PRO A 905 -45.87 -48.59 -2.74
CA PRO A 905 -45.71 -47.89 -4.01
C PRO A 905 -45.97 -46.39 -3.85
N THR A 906 -45.24 -45.55 -4.60
CA THR A 906 -45.37 -44.08 -4.57
C THR A 906 -44.88 -43.44 -5.87
N GLU A 907 -45.48 -42.32 -6.26
CA GLU A 907 -44.99 -41.45 -7.35
C GLU A 907 -44.02 -40.37 -6.83
N LYS A 908 -43.94 -40.19 -5.50
CA LYS A 908 -43.09 -39.19 -4.82
C LYS A 908 -41.69 -39.77 -4.54
N GLN A 909 -40.67 -38.91 -4.55
CA GLN A 909 -39.28 -39.24 -4.19
C GLN A 909 -39.03 -39.37 -2.67
N ARG A 910 -40.11 -39.50 -1.89
CA ARG A 910 -40.11 -39.66 -0.43
C ARG A 910 -41.40 -40.33 0.05
N ALA A 911 -41.31 -41.15 1.09
CA ALA A 911 -42.46 -41.80 1.73
C ALA A 911 -42.23 -42.08 3.22
N THR A 912 -43.30 -42.03 4.01
CA THR A 912 -43.27 -42.23 5.47
C THR A 912 -43.75 -43.63 5.84
N ILE A 913 -42.94 -44.38 6.59
CA ILE A 913 -43.32 -45.62 7.25
C ILE A 913 -43.75 -45.29 8.68
N THR A 914 -44.86 -45.85 9.13
CA THR A 914 -45.41 -45.69 10.49
C THR A 914 -45.52 -47.04 11.21
N GLY A 915 -45.79 -47.03 12.52
CA GLY A 915 -45.98 -48.25 13.30
C GLY A 915 -44.70 -49.06 13.57
N LEU A 916 -43.55 -48.39 13.62
CA LEU A 916 -42.27 -49.01 13.91
C LEU A 916 -42.07 -49.16 15.43
N ASP A 917 -41.53 -50.32 15.82
CA ASP A 917 -41.15 -50.64 17.21
C ASP A 917 -39.79 -50.00 17.55
N LEU A 918 -39.69 -49.40 18.73
CA LEU A 918 -38.53 -48.67 19.22
C LEU A 918 -37.25 -49.51 19.20
N ASP A 919 -37.34 -50.77 19.63
CA ASP A 919 -36.20 -51.66 19.88
C ASP A 919 -35.87 -52.58 18.70
N LYS A 920 -36.63 -52.48 17.60
CA LYS A 920 -36.35 -53.20 16.35
C LYS A 920 -35.32 -52.50 15.46
N GLN A 921 -34.67 -53.29 14.62
CA GLN A 921 -33.90 -52.80 13.47
C GLN A 921 -34.59 -53.28 12.19
N TYR A 922 -34.77 -52.36 11.25
CA TYR A 922 -35.40 -52.59 9.96
C TYR A 922 -34.36 -52.46 8.85
N TYR A 923 -34.47 -53.32 7.84
CA TYR A 923 -33.74 -53.24 6.58
C TYR A 923 -34.65 -52.66 5.52
N LEU A 924 -34.13 -51.74 4.69
CA LEU A 924 -34.92 -50.97 3.73
C LEU A 924 -34.22 -50.90 2.37
N ARG A 925 -35.02 -50.90 1.29
CA ARG A 925 -34.57 -50.57 -0.07
C ARG A 925 -35.65 -49.78 -0.81
N VAL A 926 -35.26 -49.06 -1.83
CA VAL A 926 -36.15 -48.43 -2.80
C VAL A 926 -35.79 -48.88 -4.21
N GLN A 927 -36.77 -49.10 -5.06
CA GLN A 927 -36.58 -49.38 -6.49
C GLN A 927 -37.55 -48.54 -7.33
N SER A 928 -37.09 -48.01 -8.47
CA SER A 928 -37.94 -47.34 -9.44
C SER A 928 -38.54 -48.32 -10.46
N ASN A 929 -39.49 -47.86 -11.27
CA ASN A 929 -40.04 -48.65 -12.38
C ASN A 929 -39.07 -48.84 -13.58
N VAL A 930 -37.85 -48.30 -13.54
CA VAL A 930 -36.84 -48.38 -14.62
C VAL A 930 -35.45 -48.84 -14.18
N GLY A 931 -35.15 -48.82 -12.88
CA GLY A 931 -33.82 -49.08 -12.32
C GLY A 931 -33.70 -50.36 -11.49
N SER A 932 -32.48 -50.66 -11.07
CA SER A 932 -32.21 -51.69 -10.06
C SER A 932 -32.49 -51.15 -8.65
N ALA A 933 -32.72 -52.06 -7.70
CA ALA A 933 -32.97 -51.67 -6.32
C ALA A 933 -31.73 -51.03 -5.67
N SER A 934 -31.95 -50.03 -4.82
CA SER A 934 -30.90 -49.36 -4.05
C SER A 934 -30.07 -50.33 -3.22
N ALA A 935 -28.91 -49.85 -2.76
CA ALA A 935 -28.25 -50.46 -1.61
C ALA A 935 -29.21 -50.54 -0.39
N GLN A 936 -28.93 -51.48 0.51
CA GLN A 936 -29.77 -51.75 1.66
C GLN A 936 -29.43 -50.81 2.82
N MET A 937 -30.39 -49.97 3.20
CA MET A 937 -30.30 -49.11 4.37
C MET A 937 -30.74 -49.87 5.63
N THR A 938 -30.17 -49.53 6.79
CA THR A 938 -30.64 -50.00 8.10
C THR A 938 -31.18 -48.84 8.92
N TYR A 939 -32.35 -49.00 9.52
CA TYR A 939 -32.95 -48.03 10.45
C TYR A 939 -33.35 -48.69 11.77
N SER A 940 -33.36 -47.94 12.86
CA SER A 940 -33.91 -48.34 14.16
C SER A 940 -34.33 -47.07 14.90
N PRO A 941 -35.59 -46.93 15.38
CA PRO A 941 -36.04 -45.67 15.97
C PRO A 941 -35.21 -45.24 17.19
N ARG A 942 -34.73 -46.21 17.99
CA ARG A 942 -33.85 -45.97 19.15
C ARG A 942 -32.44 -45.46 18.79
N ARG A 943 -31.99 -45.57 17.54
CA ARG A 943 -30.67 -45.08 17.12
C ARG A 943 -30.72 -43.61 16.70
N ILE A 944 -30.18 -42.74 17.55
CA ILE A 944 -29.87 -41.36 17.20
C ILE A 944 -28.55 -41.35 16.43
N HIS A 945 -28.62 -41.26 15.11
CA HIS A 945 -27.45 -40.90 14.32
C HIS A 945 -27.15 -39.41 14.49
N ILE A 946 -25.90 -39.12 14.83
CA ILE A 946 -25.32 -37.77 14.89
C ILE A 946 -24.53 -37.60 13.58
N ALA A 947 -24.55 -36.42 12.96
CA ALA A 947 -23.65 -36.15 11.84
C ALA A 947 -22.25 -35.92 12.41
N ASP A 948 -21.25 -36.71 12.00
CA ASP A 948 -19.90 -36.61 12.56
C ASP A 948 -19.11 -35.51 11.85
N SER A 949 -19.45 -34.25 12.14
CA SER A 949 -18.71 -33.08 11.68
C SER A 949 -17.37 -32.92 12.42
N ARG A 950 -16.60 -34.02 12.59
CA ARG A 950 -15.40 -34.18 13.45
C ARG A 950 -15.68 -34.19 14.95
N ILE A 951 -16.88 -34.57 15.36
CA ILE A 951 -17.28 -34.69 16.77
C ILE A 951 -16.49 -35.81 17.44
N THR A 952 -16.25 -36.93 16.73
CA THR A 952 -15.59 -38.11 17.32
C THR A 952 -14.11 -38.26 16.94
N LYS A 953 -13.26 -37.37 17.47
CA LYS A 953 -11.80 -37.62 17.49
C LYS A 953 -11.48 -38.78 18.46
N GLY A 954 -11.63 -40.01 17.97
CA GLY A 954 -11.81 -41.21 18.78
C GLY A 954 -10.74 -41.49 19.83
N LEU A 955 -11.20 -41.89 21.01
CA LEU A 955 -10.39 -42.61 21.99
C LEU A 955 -10.38 -44.09 21.58
N ALA A 956 -9.21 -44.74 21.68
CA ALA A 956 -9.05 -46.12 21.21
C ALA A 956 -9.91 -47.10 22.02
N GLY A 957 -10.95 -47.65 21.39
CA GLY A 957 -11.84 -48.68 21.97
C GLY A 957 -13.33 -48.32 22.03
N ASP A 958 -13.73 -47.14 21.56
CA ASP A 958 -15.11 -46.66 21.49
C ASP A 958 -15.70 -46.76 20.05
N ASP A 959 -17.01 -46.54 19.88
CA ASP A 959 -17.70 -46.56 18.57
C ASP A 959 -17.17 -45.49 17.60
N SER A 960 -16.52 -44.44 18.14
CA SER A 960 -15.67 -43.47 17.43
C SER A 960 -14.44 -44.07 16.71
N THR A 961 -14.23 -45.40 16.80
CA THR A 961 -13.24 -46.12 15.97
C THR A 961 -13.82 -46.65 14.64
N ARG A 962 -15.09 -46.39 14.32
CA ARG A 962 -15.76 -46.84 13.07
C ARG A 962 -15.37 -46.08 11.79
N GLY A 963 -14.17 -45.52 11.75
CA GLY A 963 -13.37 -45.35 10.52
C GLY A 963 -13.78 -44.27 9.50
N ARG A 964 -15.02 -43.78 9.49
CA ARG A 964 -15.57 -42.96 8.39
C ARG A 964 -14.71 -41.77 8.00
N ASP A 965 -14.26 -40.93 8.93
CA ASP A 965 -13.37 -39.78 8.70
C ASP A 965 -12.12 -40.09 7.85
N ASN A 966 -11.66 -41.34 7.82
CA ASN A 966 -10.48 -41.80 7.09
C ASN A 966 -10.81 -42.89 6.04
N SER A 967 -12.09 -43.16 5.80
CA SER A 967 -12.58 -44.22 4.90
C SER A 967 -12.83 -43.66 3.49
N PHE A 968 -11.94 -43.98 2.56
CA PHE A 968 -12.13 -43.73 1.12
C PHE A 968 -12.96 -44.84 0.44
N ALA A 969 -13.69 -45.64 1.21
CA ALA A 969 -14.60 -46.65 0.68
C ALA A 969 -15.86 -45.98 0.12
N CYS A 970 -16.44 -46.55 -0.93
CA CYS A 970 -17.75 -46.12 -1.42
C CYS A 970 -18.84 -46.41 -0.38
N ASP A 971 -19.72 -45.44 -0.12
CA ASP A 971 -21.07 -45.71 0.37
C ASP A 971 -22.04 -45.89 -0.81
N PRO A 972 -22.54 -47.11 -1.06
CA PRO A 972 -23.49 -47.36 -2.15
C PRO A 972 -24.92 -46.84 -1.86
N LEU A 973 -25.19 -46.24 -0.68
CA LEU A 973 -26.46 -45.52 -0.43
C LEU A 973 -26.49 -44.13 -1.08
N THR A 974 -25.37 -43.41 -1.10
CA THR A 974 -25.25 -42.05 -1.68
C THR A 974 -24.49 -42.04 -3.01
N GLY A 975 -23.61 -43.01 -3.26
CA GLY A 975 -22.65 -42.95 -4.36
C GLY A 975 -21.44 -42.04 -4.08
N LYS A 976 -21.20 -41.66 -2.82
CA LYS A 976 -20.04 -40.88 -2.36
C LYS A 976 -19.06 -41.74 -1.55
N ALA A 977 -17.79 -41.34 -1.45
CA ALA A 977 -16.88 -41.93 -0.47
C ALA A 977 -17.35 -41.64 0.97
N GLU A 978 -17.09 -42.55 1.92
CA GLU A 978 -17.51 -42.39 3.31
C GLU A 978 -16.90 -41.17 4.03
N ASN A 979 -15.74 -40.68 3.57
CA ASN A 979 -15.08 -39.47 4.07
C ASN A 979 -15.22 -38.25 3.14
N ASN A 980 -16.12 -38.30 2.14
CA ASN A 980 -16.36 -37.16 1.25
C ASN A 980 -16.84 -35.94 2.08
N SER A 981 -16.69 -34.74 1.52
CA SER A 981 -17.14 -33.48 2.14
C SER A 981 -18.01 -32.63 1.21
N GLU A 982 -18.34 -33.12 0.01
CA GLU A 982 -19.36 -32.56 -0.89
C GLU A 982 -20.80 -32.69 -0.34
N ASP A 983 -21.01 -33.58 0.63
CA ASP A 983 -22.22 -33.70 1.45
C ASP A 983 -22.01 -33.25 2.92
N GLY A 984 -20.86 -32.64 3.25
CA GLY A 984 -20.54 -32.09 4.57
C GLY A 984 -19.29 -32.69 5.20
N LEU A 985 -18.54 -31.88 5.96
CA LEU A 985 -17.21 -32.22 6.49
C LEU A 985 -17.09 -33.64 7.08
N LEU A 986 -16.25 -34.46 6.43
CA LEU A 986 -15.88 -35.84 6.80
C LEU A 986 -17.04 -36.85 6.94
N GLY A 987 -17.97 -36.88 5.98
CA GLY A 987 -19.04 -37.89 5.95
C GLY A 987 -20.23 -37.57 6.86
N ALA A 988 -20.31 -36.33 7.34
CA ALA A 988 -21.61 -35.69 7.60
C ALA A 988 -22.45 -35.70 6.31
N ARG A 989 -23.78 -35.65 6.43
CA ARG A 989 -24.69 -35.76 5.27
C ARG A 989 -25.76 -34.69 5.32
N TYR A 990 -25.48 -33.61 4.61
CA TYR A 990 -26.29 -32.41 4.54
C TYR A 990 -26.80 -32.22 3.11
N VAL A 991 -28.12 -32.05 2.97
CA VAL A 991 -28.77 -31.75 1.70
C VAL A 991 -29.36 -30.35 1.76
N LYS A 992 -28.90 -29.47 0.87
CA LYS A 992 -29.38 -28.10 0.69
C LYS A 992 -30.76 -28.14 0.03
N LEU A 993 -31.76 -27.55 0.69
CA LEU A 993 -33.16 -27.53 0.27
C LEU A 993 -33.62 -26.13 -0.18
N ASP A 994 -34.49 -26.09 -1.18
CA ASP A 994 -35.24 -24.89 -1.55
C ASP A 994 -36.33 -24.51 -0.51
N GLN A 995 -37.04 -23.41 -0.76
CA GLN A 995 -38.13 -22.92 0.11
C GLN A 995 -39.31 -23.89 0.21
N GLN A 996 -39.40 -24.90 -0.66
CA GLN A 996 -40.45 -25.90 -0.73
C GLN A 996 -40.03 -27.25 -0.14
N GLY A 997 -38.77 -27.39 0.29
CA GLY A 997 -38.26 -28.61 0.94
C GLY A 997 -37.76 -29.68 -0.03
N LYS A 998 -37.47 -29.31 -1.28
CA LYS A 998 -36.89 -30.18 -2.30
C LYS A 998 -35.37 -29.94 -2.38
N PRO A 999 -34.54 -30.97 -2.62
CA PRO A 999 -33.10 -30.78 -2.87
C PRO A 999 -32.83 -29.86 -4.06
N LEU A 1000 -31.87 -28.93 -3.88
CA LEU A 1000 -31.29 -28.18 -5.00
C LEU A 1000 -30.62 -29.12 -6.00
N ALA A 1001 -30.70 -28.78 -7.29
CA ALA A 1001 -30.06 -29.54 -8.37
C ALA A 1001 -28.52 -29.52 -8.32
N ARG A 1002 -27.94 -28.52 -7.64
CA ARG A 1002 -26.50 -28.37 -7.41
C ARG A 1002 -26.23 -28.32 -5.90
N GLN A 1003 -25.75 -29.44 -5.35
CA GLN A 1003 -25.41 -29.54 -3.92
C GLN A 1003 -24.00 -29.01 -3.62
N ASP A 1004 -23.14 -28.90 -4.64
CA ASP A 1004 -21.75 -28.45 -4.56
C ASP A 1004 -21.59 -26.92 -4.39
N LEU A 1005 -22.57 -26.13 -4.84
CA LEU A 1005 -22.48 -24.67 -4.89
C LEU A 1005 -22.59 -24.00 -3.51
N SER A 1006 -21.97 -22.82 -3.39
CA SER A 1006 -21.97 -22.04 -2.15
C SER A 1006 -23.31 -21.34 -1.91
N TYR A 1007 -23.59 -20.90 -0.67
CA TYR A 1007 -24.79 -20.10 -0.38
C TYR A 1007 -24.81 -18.77 -1.13
N ASN A 1008 -23.66 -18.12 -1.32
CA ASN A 1008 -23.53 -16.88 -2.09
C ASN A 1008 -23.88 -17.10 -3.58
N THR A 1009 -23.58 -18.29 -4.08
CA THR A 1009 -23.86 -18.73 -5.46
C THR A 1009 -25.33 -19.09 -5.65
N GLN A 1010 -25.86 -19.95 -4.79
CA GLN A 1010 -27.22 -20.47 -4.85
C GLN A 1010 -27.79 -20.56 -3.43
N PRO A 1011 -28.52 -19.54 -2.96
CA PRO A 1011 -29.13 -19.55 -1.64
C PRO A 1011 -30.10 -20.72 -1.45
N PHE A 1012 -30.00 -21.38 -0.29
CA PHE A 1012 -30.89 -22.48 0.12
C PHE A 1012 -31.63 -22.10 1.40
N ALA A 1013 -32.89 -22.49 1.51
CA ALA A 1013 -33.75 -22.08 2.62
C ALA A 1013 -33.53 -22.92 3.89
N CYS A 1014 -33.16 -24.19 3.72
CA CYS A 1014 -32.93 -25.14 4.81
C CYS A 1014 -31.82 -26.16 4.47
N VAL A 1015 -31.33 -26.85 5.49
CA VAL A 1015 -30.41 -28.00 5.35
C VAL A 1015 -31.00 -29.21 6.07
N LEU A 1016 -31.23 -30.29 5.34
CA LEU A 1016 -31.56 -31.60 5.91
C LEU A 1016 -30.30 -32.32 6.36
N ASN A 1017 -30.25 -32.80 7.60
CA ASN A 1017 -29.32 -33.83 8.04
C ASN A 1017 -29.89 -35.22 7.69
N ALA A 1018 -29.37 -35.81 6.61
CA ALA A 1018 -29.83 -37.08 6.04
C ALA A 1018 -29.61 -38.31 6.94
N HIS A 1019 -28.84 -38.19 8.02
CA HIS A 1019 -28.64 -39.24 9.03
C HIS A 1019 -29.62 -39.13 10.20
N SER A 1020 -29.97 -37.92 10.63
CA SER A 1020 -30.87 -37.72 11.79
C SER A 1020 -32.33 -37.45 11.41
N GLY A 1021 -32.60 -37.11 10.14
CA GLY A 1021 -33.91 -36.65 9.67
C GLY A 1021 -34.22 -35.19 10.00
N LEU A 1022 -33.37 -34.51 10.77
CA LEU A 1022 -33.60 -33.15 11.22
C LEU A 1022 -33.36 -32.15 10.09
N VAL A 1023 -34.31 -31.22 9.91
CA VAL A 1023 -34.17 -30.12 8.95
C VAL A 1023 -33.92 -28.83 9.70
N TRP A 1024 -32.80 -28.18 9.38
CA TRP A 1024 -32.33 -26.95 10.01
C TRP A 1024 -32.67 -25.73 9.16
N GLU A 1025 -33.03 -24.65 9.84
CA GLU A 1025 -33.23 -23.35 9.24
C GLU A 1025 -31.89 -22.67 8.87
N ILE A 1026 -31.78 -22.11 7.67
CA ILE A 1026 -30.63 -21.28 7.28
C ILE A 1026 -31.04 -19.80 7.23
N LYS A 1027 -30.37 -18.95 8.02
CA LYS A 1027 -30.60 -17.51 7.99
C LYS A 1027 -30.04 -16.86 6.72
N TYR A 1028 -30.65 -15.77 6.28
CA TYR A 1028 -30.15 -14.88 5.23
C TYR A 1028 -29.19 -13.83 5.81
N ARG A 1029 -28.30 -13.27 4.97
CA ARG A 1029 -27.53 -12.08 5.32
C ARG A 1029 -27.92 -10.95 4.38
N ARG A 1030 -28.87 -10.13 4.85
CA ARG A 1030 -29.35 -8.92 4.20
C ARG A 1030 -28.18 -8.03 3.74
N LYS A 1031 -28.20 -7.62 2.46
CA LYS A 1031 -27.36 -6.52 1.96
C LYS A 1031 -27.92 -5.18 2.43
N GLU A 1032 -27.24 -4.08 2.14
CA GLU A 1032 -27.68 -2.76 2.63
C GLU A 1032 -29.03 -2.34 2.00
N ASP A 1033 -29.20 -2.68 0.72
CA ASP A 1033 -30.32 -2.41 -0.19
C ASP A 1033 -31.47 -3.45 -0.17
N ASP A 1034 -31.25 -4.64 0.39
CA ASP A 1034 -32.28 -5.67 0.52
C ASP A 1034 -33.39 -5.26 1.53
N PRO A 1035 -34.67 -5.56 1.28
CA PRO A 1035 -35.73 -5.37 2.28
C PRO A 1035 -35.52 -6.28 3.49
N TYR A 1036 -35.98 -5.85 4.67
CA TYR A 1036 -35.91 -6.66 5.89
C TYR A 1036 -36.78 -7.91 5.77
N SER A 1037 -36.29 -9.01 6.34
CA SER A 1037 -36.97 -10.30 6.34
C SER A 1037 -36.91 -10.99 7.69
N VAL A 1038 -37.99 -11.70 8.04
CA VAL A 1038 -38.04 -12.67 9.15
C VAL A 1038 -37.02 -13.81 9.03
N TYR A 1039 -36.28 -13.88 7.92
CA TYR A 1039 -35.21 -14.84 7.65
C TYR A 1039 -33.80 -14.28 7.92
N ASP A 1040 -33.63 -12.98 8.20
CA ASP A 1040 -32.32 -12.35 8.37
C ASP A 1040 -31.58 -12.81 9.64
N SER A 1041 -30.25 -12.87 9.55
CA SER A 1041 -29.34 -13.37 10.59
C SER A 1041 -29.06 -12.39 11.74
N ASP A 1042 -29.36 -11.11 11.55
CA ASP A 1042 -29.27 -10.05 12.57
C ASP A 1042 -30.55 -9.92 13.43
N ASN A 1043 -31.68 -10.52 13.00
CA ASN A 1043 -32.88 -10.64 13.82
C ASN A 1043 -32.57 -11.29 15.19
N GLN A 1044 -33.07 -10.69 16.26
CA GLN A 1044 -32.97 -11.20 17.63
C GLN A 1044 -34.36 -11.45 18.23
N PHE A 1045 -34.45 -12.42 19.13
CA PHE A 1045 -35.70 -12.84 19.77
C PHE A 1045 -35.53 -13.05 21.28
N LEU A 1046 -36.59 -12.77 22.06
CA LEU A 1046 -36.71 -13.17 23.47
C LEU A 1046 -37.39 -14.55 23.58
N ILE A 1047 -37.11 -15.30 24.65
CA ILE A 1047 -37.90 -16.49 24.98
C ILE A 1047 -39.26 -16.09 25.54
N LYS A 1048 -39.32 -15.08 26.41
CA LYS A 1048 -40.56 -14.48 26.94
C LYS A 1048 -40.32 -12.97 27.14
N PRO A 1049 -41.30 -12.10 26.83
CA PRO A 1049 -41.29 -10.72 27.31
C PRO A 1049 -41.13 -10.64 28.83
N VAL A 1050 -40.37 -9.64 29.29
CA VAL A 1050 -40.34 -9.26 30.70
C VAL A 1050 -41.51 -8.32 30.97
N GLU A 1051 -42.20 -8.50 32.09
CA GLU A 1051 -43.22 -7.55 32.54
C GLU A 1051 -42.57 -6.16 32.72
N ASP A 1052 -43.31 -5.11 32.33
CA ASP A 1052 -42.88 -3.70 32.25
C ASP A 1052 -41.74 -3.34 31.25
N ALA A 1053 -41.23 -4.27 30.44
CA ALA A 1053 -40.24 -3.95 29.40
C ALA A 1053 -40.89 -3.32 28.15
N THR A 1054 -40.69 -2.01 27.95
CA THR A 1054 -41.27 -1.23 26.84
C THR A 1054 -40.38 -1.09 25.61
N ILE A 1055 -39.11 -1.50 25.67
CA ILE A 1055 -38.13 -1.37 24.58
C ILE A 1055 -37.33 -2.68 24.47
N PHE A 1056 -37.32 -3.29 23.28
CA PHE A 1056 -36.43 -4.40 22.97
C PHE A 1056 -34.98 -3.91 22.79
N SER A 1057 -34.00 -4.61 23.37
CA SER A 1057 -32.57 -4.27 23.24
C SER A 1057 -31.90 -4.81 21.96
N GLY A 1058 -32.70 -5.37 21.06
CA GLY A 1058 -32.32 -5.74 19.71
C GLY A 1058 -33.43 -5.35 18.72
N THR A 1059 -33.44 -5.98 17.55
CA THR A 1059 -34.42 -5.76 16.49
C THR A 1059 -34.87 -7.09 15.91
N CYS A 1060 -36.10 -7.15 15.43
CA CYS A 1060 -36.58 -8.23 14.56
C CYS A 1060 -37.43 -7.66 13.43
N THR A 1061 -37.66 -8.42 12.37
CA THR A 1061 -38.62 -8.06 11.31
C THR A 1061 -40.03 -8.49 11.71
N GLU A 1062 -41.00 -7.62 11.50
CA GLU A 1062 -42.43 -7.89 11.69
C GLU A 1062 -42.94 -8.93 10.67
N HIS A 1063 -43.90 -9.75 11.08
CA HIS A 1063 -44.33 -10.91 10.30
C HIS A 1063 -45.19 -10.51 9.10
N GLY A 1064 -44.78 -10.96 7.91
CA GLY A 1064 -45.44 -10.61 6.65
C GLY A 1064 -45.17 -9.18 6.17
N THR A 1065 -44.23 -8.45 6.77
CA THR A 1065 -43.84 -7.09 6.34
C THR A 1065 -42.33 -6.96 6.15
N ASP A 1066 -41.90 -5.83 5.61
CA ASP A 1066 -40.52 -5.40 5.39
C ASP A 1066 -39.99 -4.48 6.51
N LYS A 1067 -40.64 -4.50 7.68
CA LYS A 1067 -40.44 -3.50 8.74
C LYS A 1067 -39.71 -4.07 9.96
N VAL A 1068 -38.79 -3.27 10.49
CA VAL A 1068 -38.14 -3.54 11.76
C VAL A 1068 -39.08 -3.20 12.92
N SER A 1069 -39.22 -4.13 13.85
CA SER A 1069 -39.87 -3.99 15.14
C SER A 1069 -38.87 -3.98 16.29
N THR A 1070 -39.19 -3.16 17.31
CA THR A 1070 -38.53 -3.11 18.62
C THR A 1070 -39.53 -3.38 19.76
N ASP A 1071 -40.71 -3.90 19.45
CA ASP A 1071 -41.68 -4.38 20.45
C ASP A 1071 -41.27 -5.78 20.95
N PRO A 1072 -40.91 -5.95 22.23
CA PRO A 1072 -40.51 -7.25 22.77
C PRO A 1072 -41.64 -8.30 22.75
N ASN A 1073 -42.90 -7.88 22.55
CA ASN A 1073 -44.04 -8.79 22.40
C ASN A 1073 -44.16 -9.36 20.97
N GLN A 1074 -43.63 -8.67 19.96
CA GLN A 1074 -43.53 -9.19 18.59
C GLN A 1074 -42.29 -10.06 18.41
N CYS A 1075 -41.13 -9.61 18.92
CA CYS A 1075 -39.84 -10.28 18.76
C CYS A 1075 -39.65 -11.48 19.70
N THR A 1076 -40.61 -12.41 19.77
CA THR A 1076 -40.53 -13.62 20.60
C THR A 1076 -40.24 -14.87 19.79
N VAL A 1077 -39.58 -15.85 20.43
CA VAL A 1077 -39.31 -17.18 19.83
C VAL A 1077 -40.61 -17.93 19.52
N SER A 1078 -41.68 -17.77 20.32
CA SER A 1078 -42.97 -18.43 20.04
C SER A 1078 -43.56 -17.94 18.73
N ASN A 1079 -43.74 -16.61 18.59
CA ASN A 1079 -44.31 -16.01 17.38
C ASN A 1079 -43.55 -16.48 16.13
N GLN A 1080 -42.21 -16.52 16.18
CA GLN A 1080 -41.38 -16.94 15.06
C GLN A 1080 -41.61 -18.42 14.67
N ILE A 1081 -41.76 -19.30 15.66
CA ILE A 1081 -42.11 -20.71 15.46
C ILE A 1081 -43.51 -20.83 14.83
N ASP A 1082 -44.49 -20.11 15.38
CA ASP A 1082 -45.87 -20.10 14.90
C ASP A 1082 -45.96 -19.63 13.43
N TRP A 1083 -45.25 -18.55 13.08
CA TRP A 1083 -45.13 -18.04 11.72
C TRP A 1083 -44.50 -19.06 10.75
N TYR A 1084 -43.40 -19.71 11.14
CA TYR A 1084 -42.72 -20.69 10.28
C TYR A 1084 -43.57 -21.93 10.05
N ASN A 1085 -44.38 -22.30 11.04
CA ASN A 1085 -45.33 -23.40 10.95
C ASN A 1085 -46.56 -23.05 10.08
N GLN A 1086 -47.00 -21.78 10.10
CA GLN A 1086 -48.06 -21.26 9.22
C GLN A 1086 -47.61 -21.19 7.76
N GLU A 1087 -46.48 -20.54 7.48
CA GLU A 1087 -45.92 -20.37 6.12
C GLU A 1087 -45.30 -21.65 5.56
N LYS A 1088 -45.20 -22.71 6.38
CA LYS A 1088 -44.65 -24.03 6.02
C LYS A 1088 -43.26 -23.92 5.42
N ARG A 1089 -42.36 -23.17 6.06
CA ARG A 1089 -41.01 -22.93 5.54
C ARG A 1089 -40.32 -24.26 5.20
N CYS A 1090 -39.75 -24.37 4.00
CA CYS A 1090 -39.15 -25.60 3.47
C CYS A 1090 -40.13 -26.80 3.43
N GLY A 1091 -41.42 -26.54 3.25
CA GLY A 1091 -42.49 -27.55 3.24
C GLY A 1091 -42.88 -28.10 4.63
N LEU A 1092 -42.38 -27.52 5.72
CA LEU A 1092 -42.43 -28.09 7.07
C LEU A 1092 -43.23 -27.22 8.05
N SER A 1093 -44.04 -27.85 8.90
CA SER A 1093 -44.90 -27.20 9.90
C SER A 1093 -44.75 -27.78 11.31
N ASN A 1094 -43.52 -28.17 11.65
CA ASN A 1094 -43.08 -28.76 12.91
C ASN A 1094 -41.75 -28.14 13.38
N TRP A 1095 -41.58 -26.84 13.14
CA TRP A 1095 -40.44 -26.06 13.61
C TRP A 1095 -40.48 -25.87 15.12
N ARG A 1096 -39.31 -25.97 15.75
CA ARG A 1096 -39.08 -25.85 17.19
C ARG A 1096 -37.66 -25.37 17.50
N LEU A 1097 -37.40 -25.08 18.78
CA LEU A 1097 -36.03 -24.93 19.26
C LEU A 1097 -35.27 -26.27 19.17
N PRO A 1098 -33.97 -26.25 18.80
CA PRO A 1098 -33.11 -27.42 18.92
C PRO A 1098 -32.78 -27.72 20.38
N THR A 1099 -32.61 -29.00 20.70
CA THR A 1099 -32.02 -29.44 21.97
C THR A 1099 -30.49 -29.33 21.92
N LEU A 1100 -29.84 -29.41 23.08
CA LEU A 1100 -28.40 -29.44 23.21
C LEU A 1100 -27.77 -30.58 22.39
N GLN A 1101 -28.33 -31.79 22.47
CA GLN A 1101 -27.85 -32.97 21.73
C GLN A 1101 -27.90 -32.76 20.21
N GLU A 1102 -28.94 -32.11 19.72
CA GLU A 1102 -29.10 -31.81 18.29
C GLU A 1102 -28.17 -30.67 17.85
N SER A 1103 -28.05 -29.61 18.64
CA SER A 1103 -27.17 -28.48 18.36
C SER A 1103 -25.68 -28.85 18.33
N VAL A 1104 -25.28 -29.86 19.12
CA VAL A 1104 -23.94 -30.44 19.07
C VAL A 1104 -23.69 -31.20 17.76
N SER A 1105 -24.73 -31.78 17.14
CA SER A 1105 -24.60 -32.59 15.91
C SER A 1105 -24.19 -31.83 14.65
N ILE A 1106 -24.11 -30.49 14.71
CA ILE A 1106 -23.66 -29.63 13.61
C ILE A 1106 -22.36 -28.86 13.92
N LEU A 1107 -21.75 -29.09 15.10
CA LEU A 1107 -20.51 -28.43 15.53
C LEU A 1107 -19.26 -29.13 15.00
N ASN A 1108 -18.27 -28.32 14.60
CA ASN A 1108 -16.96 -28.77 14.12
C ASN A 1108 -15.88 -28.63 15.20
N PHE A 1109 -15.48 -29.76 15.78
CA PHE A 1109 -14.51 -29.82 16.89
C PHE A 1109 -13.04 -29.81 16.41
N GLY A 1110 -12.80 -29.80 15.09
CA GLY A 1110 -11.46 -29.98 14.51
C GLY A 1110 -10.51 -28.78 14.64
N ASN A 1111 -11.00 -27.58 14.95
CA ASN A 1111 -10.25 -26.33 14.81
C ASN A 1111 -9.82 -25.71 16.15
N LEU A 1112 -8.91 -26.38 16.87
CA LEU A 1112 -8.34 -25.90 18.14
C LEU A 1112 -7.45 -24.66 17.94
N ARG A 1113 -8.04 -23.47 17.82
CA ARG A 1113 -7.33 -22.17 17.73
C ARG A 1113 -7.91 -21.10 18.65
N THR A 1114 -7.07 -20.11 18.96
CA THR A 1114 -7.27 -19.11 20.03
C THR A 1114 -8.36 -18.09 19.76
N PHE A 1115 -9.10 -17.76 20.82
CA PHE A 1115 -10.19 -16.76 20.89
C PHE A 1115 -9.93 -15.45 20.13
N GLY A 1116 -10.94 -14.96 19.42
CA GLY A 1116 -10.92 -13.68 18.69
C GLY A 1116 -12.30 -13.33 18.11
N ARG A 1117 -12.56 -12.04 17.86
CA ARG A 1117 -13.90 -11.55 17.44
C ARG A 1117 -14.30 -11.87 16.00
N ASN A 1118 -13.36 -12.25 15.14
CA ASN A 1118 -13.57 -12.49 13.71
C ASN A 1118 -13.37 -13.97 13.32
N LEU A 1119 -13.47 -14.90 14.28
CA LEU A 1119 -13.33 -16.33 13.98
C LEU A 1119 -14.55 -16.81 13.16
N PRO A 1120 -14.36 -17.67 12.14
CA PRO A 1120 -15.48 -18.40 11.56
C PRO A 1120 -16.11 -19.28 12.65
N ALA A 1121 -17.43 -19.44 12.61
CA ALA A 1121 -18.13 -20.31 13.54
C ALA A 1121 -17.66 -21.77 13.40
N ASN A 1122 -17.60 -22.50 14.51
CA ASN A 1122 -17.20 -23.91 14.57
C ASN A 1122 -18.35 -24.81 14.11
N VAL A 1123 -18.77 -24.65 12.86
CA VAL A 1123 -19.80 -25.41 12.14
C VAL A 1123 -19.33 -25.57 10.68
N ASP A 1124 -20.01 -26.39 9.88
CA ASP A 1124 -19.74 -26.44 8.45
C ASP A 1124 -20.30 -25.20 7.74
N SER A 1125 -19.45 -24.25 7.37
CA SER A 1125 -19.86 -23.00 6.71
C SER A 1125 -20.38 -23.17 5.27
N GLN A 1126 -20.22 -24.34 4.64
CA GLN A 1126 -20.86 -24.61 3.33
C GLN A 1126 -22.37 -24.88 3.46
N TYR A 1127 -22.84 -25.16 4.68
CA TYR A 1127 -24.23 -25.46 5.02
C TYR A 1127 -24.81 -24.48 6.06
N PHE A 1128 -24.00 -23.96 6.98
CA PHE A 1128 -24.42 -23.05 8.05
C PHE A 1128 -23.66 -21.71 7.99
N PRO A 1129 -23.67 -20.98 6.86
CA PRO A 1129 -22.77 -19.85 6.58
C PRO A 1129 -22.97 -18.63 7.51
N HIS A 1130 -24.10 -18.53 8.19
CA HIS A 1130 -24.51 -17.33 8.96
C HIS A 1130 -24.87 -17.63 10.42
N LEU A 1131 -24.62 -18.86 10.90
CA LEU A 1131 -24.85 -19.26 12.29
C LEU A 1131 -23.73 -18.74 13.21
N GLN A 1132 -24.09 -17.94 14.22
CA GLN A 1132 -23.16 -17.44 15.25
C GLN A 1132 -23.54 -17.91 16.66
N THR A 1133 -24.80 -17.70 17.05
CA THR A 1133 -25.39 -18.20 18.30
C THR A 1133 -26.83 -18.65 18.04
N MET A 1134 -27.36 -19.53 18.90
CA MET A 1134 -28.75 -19.98 18.86
C MET A 1134 -29.31 -20.18 20.27
N TRP A 1135 -30.61 -19.94 20.44
CA TRP A 1135 -31.38 -20.45 21.57
C TRP A 1135 -31.50 -21.98 21.50
N LEU A 1136 -31.48 -22.63 22.67
CA LEU A 1136 -31.77 -24.05 22.83
C LEU A 1136 -33.04 -24.27 23.69
N ALA A 1137 -33.63 -25.46 23.55
CA ALA A 1137 -34.83 -25.86 24.28
C ALA A 1137 -34.61 -26.01 25.81
N GLU A 1138 -33.38 -26.33 26.23
CA GLU A 1138 -33.00 -26.51 27.63
C GLU A 1138 -33.17 -25.24 28.46
N LYS A 1139 -33.75 -25.42 29.66
CA LYS A 1139 -34.00 -24.36 30.64
C LYS A 1139 -33.13 -24.57 31.88
N SER A 1140 -32.87 -23.49 32.61
CA SER A 1140 -32.31 -23.58 33.96
C SER A 1140 -33.30 -24.28 34.92
N LEU A 1141 -32.80 -24.78 36.06
CA LEU A 1141 -33.62 -25.53 37.04
C LEU A 1141 -34.79 -24.71 37.61
N ASP A 1142 -34.66 -23.39 37.65
CA ASP A 1142 -35.69 -22.42 38.05
C ASP A 1142 -36.54 -21.90 36.87
N SER A 1143 -36.24 -22.34 35.64
CA SER A 1143 -36.86 -21.91 34.38
C SER A 1143 -36.82 -20.40 34.07
N THR A 1144 -35.94 -19.63 34.71
CA THR A 1144 -35.78 -18.19 34.43
C THR A 1144 -34.81 -17.90 33.28
N HIS A 1145 -33.96 -18.86 32.92
CA HIS A 1145 -32.99 -18.78 31.84
C HIS A 1145 -33.15 -19.94 30.85
N ASN A 1146 -32.80 -19.70 29.59
CA ASN A 1146 -32.61 -20.74 28.58
C ASN A 1146 -31.13 -20.91 28.25
N LEU A 1147 -30.75 -22.10 27.80
CA LEU A 1147 -29.40 -22.37 27.33
C LEU A 1147 -29.21 -21.75 25.93
N VAL A 1148 -28.05 -21.14 25.71
CA VAL A 1148 -27.62 -20.58 24.43
C VAL A 1148 -26.35 -21.31 24.00
N LEU A 1149 -26.30 -21.77 22.76
CA LEU A 1149 -25.06 -22.23 22.12
C LEU A 1149 -24.40 -21.07 21.38
N ASN A 1150 -23.09 -20.90 21.59
CA ASN A 1150 -22.24 -19.99 20.84
C ASN A 1150 -21.25 -20.80 19.99
N ALA A 1151 -21.46 -20.79 18.67
CA ALA A 1151 -20.65 -21.55 17.72
C ALA A 1151 -19.28 -20.90 17.47
N VAL A 1152 -19.14 -19.59 17.66
CA VAL A 1152 -17.87 -18.85 17.45
C VAL A 1152 -16.88 -19.10 18.60
N ASN A 1153 -17.36 -18.99 19.85
CA ASN A 1153 -16.54 -19.20 21.05
C ASN A 1153 -16.54 -20.65 21.56
N PHE A 1154 -17.25 -21.56 20.87
CA PHE A 1154 -17.32 -22.99 21.17
C PHE A 1154 -17.75 -23.28 22.63
N GLY A 1155 -19.01 -22.99 22.96
CA GLY A 1155 -19.55 -23.31 24.28
C GLY A 1155 -20.99 -22.88 24.50
N THR A 1156 -21.58 -23.37 25.59
CA THR A 1156 -22.97 -23.09 26.00
C THR A 1156 -23.02 -22.32 27.32
N TYR A 1157 -23.96 -21.38 27.45
CA TYR A 1157 -24.22 -20.65 28.68
C TYR A 1157 -25.71 -20.36 28.86
N TYR A 1158 -26.15 -20.20 30.11
CA TYR A 1158 -27.52 -19.77 30.41
C TYR A 1158 -27.67 -18.26 30.20
N LYS A 1159 -28.78 -17.86 29.57
CA LYS A 1159 -29.15 -16.46 29.31
C LYS A 1159 -30.60 -16.24 29.75
N SER A 1160 -30.86 -15.15 30.46
CA SER A 1160 -32.20 -14.82 30.96
C SER A 1160 -33.22 -14.78 29.82
N ALA A 1161 -34.40 -15.36 30.04
CA ALA A 1161 -35.46 -15.47 29.04
C ALA A 1161 -35.91 -14.11 28.45
N GLY A 1162 -35.66 -13.03 29.19
CA GLY A 1162 -35.96 -11.64 28.83
C GLY A 1162 -34.86 -10.87 28.07
N LEU A 1163 -33.72 -11.50 27.75
CA LEU A 1163 -32.64 -10.88 26.98
C LEU A 1163 -32.70 -11.32 25.51
N SER A 1164 -32.39 -10.42 24.58
CA SER A 1164 -32.38 -10.71 23.14
C SER A 1164 -31.28 -11.70 22.73
N ASN A 1165 -31.56 -12.65 21.83
CA ASN A 1165 -30.52 -13.46 21.19
C ASN A 1165 -30.90 -13.87 19.75
N SER A 1166 -29.90 -14.14 18.91
CA SER A 1166 -30.12 -14.81 17.61
C SER A 1166 -30.76 -16.18 17.80
N LEU A 1167 -31.56 -16.58 16.80
CA LEU A 1167 -32.37 -17.79 16.78
C LEU A 1167 -32.07 -18.58 15.52
N VAL A 1168 -32.01 -19.91 15.62
CA VAL A 1168 -32.07 -20.85 14.50
C VAL A 1168 -33.02 -21.97 14.92
N LEU A 1169 -33.98 -22.30 14.05
CA LEU A 1169 -34.97 -23.35 14.32
C LEU A 1169 -34.57 -24.68 13.68
N VAL A 1170 -35.11 -25.76 14.23
CA VAL A 1170 -35.01 -27.13 13.69
C VAL A 1170 -36.40 -27.74 13.59
N SER A 1171 -36.56 -28.69 12.67
CA SER A 1171 -37.77 -29.49 12.46
C SER A 1171 -37.42 -30.97 12.54
N ASP A 1172 -38.36 -31.79 13.03
CA ASP A 1172 -38.27 -33.27 13.05
C ASP A 1172 -38.33 -33.91 11.63
N GLY A 1173 -38.37 -33.06 10.59
CA GLY A 1173 -38.38 -33.43 9.18
C GLY A 1173 -39.78 -33.68 8.63
N PHE A 1174 -39.82 -34.17 7.39
CA PHE A 1174 -41.05 -34.33 6.62
C PHE A 1174 -41.92 -35.48 7.16
N TYR A 1175 -43.22 -35.25 7.29
CA TYR A 1175 -44.22 -36.29 7.52
C TYR A 1175 -45.21 -36.34 6.36
N ILE A 1176 -45.17 -37.42 5.57
CA ILE A 1176 -46.08 -37.64 4.44
C ILE A 1176 -47.26 -38.47 4.92
N LYS A 1177 -48.41 -37.83 5.10
CA LYS A 1177 -49.69 -38.54 5.14
C LYS A 1177 -49.89 -39.24 3.80
N GLN A 1178 -50.03 -40.57 3.85
CA GLN A 1178 -50.33 -41.44 2.71
C GLN A 1178 -51.79 -41.23 2.27
#